data_AF-A0A1D9G146-F1
#
_entry.id   AF-A0A1D9G146-F1
#
_cell.length_a   1.000
_cell.length_b   1.000
_cell.length_c   1.000
_cell.angle_alpha   90.00
_cell.angle_beta   90.00
_cell.angle_gamma   90.00
#
_symmetry.space_group_name_H-M   'P 1'
#
loop_
_entity.id
_entity.type
_entity.pdbx_description
1 polymer ?
#
loop_
_entity_poly.entity_id
_entity_poly.type
_entity_poly.pdbx_seq_one_letter_code
_entity_poly.pdbx_strand_id
1 'polypeptide(L)'
;MDSEFRHQRRMAVSGHPIQIGLDYIQVECLEDTEDEWNLLVYFLPAAPGLEGKQVAPEEVTFGNIQITKGGVVSSDVQLLELTIEGNLLTLKVEHQLKSDDSEEQSNSYQLKLINISNLDPFFEELSFGFRKPEQISTKIDPQQPLLGELKTQESIEITYLAKDYSSFRQLILDRLSVVMPKWRERNPADIGIVLTEILAYTADSASYYQDAVATEAYLSKARQRISIRRHCRLVDYVLHEGCNARVWVYLELQSGMEPVMLHKDSMLVTGASTLQPVLQYDSREAQEVLKKKGAKVFQTLHDLELRSEHNQIEFYTWGATEFYLKKGTTTATLVGHLRHLQKGDLLLLEEVKNPQTGEDGNPEHRQVVRLTRVNSDLEDVIGGRFKDPPDNTAVPLTEIEWALPDALKFSLCVAKPSCPKTTDPLSLARGNIVLADHGKSQEDNNMPKVQASGDYRPQLSKSDLTYSEVYKHEQAKEEPAAQLLQQKPHNAVPVLCLQSSASNSGDWETWYAQPDLLNSNQFASDFVVEMESDRTAYLRFGDGNLGKAPLAGSTMKASYRSGNGTAGNVGREAIAYLITHDSNYYVELVGKIAKIYNPLAAEGGIDPEPIPEARLNAPQAFRIRQNCVTEADYVEVMQRHPEVQKAAAQLSWTGSWYTMFIAVDRYEGKPIDDAFKQELRDYIMPFRLMGHDLEIVEPTFVPLDIVLQVTLKDGYFQNSIRRALEETFGNKDYKSGRRGFFHPDNFTFGQPVFLSRIIQKTMDIDGVYRAEISRFQVWGRTPQDELNRGVITTDTLSIVRVDNNPYTPEYGLIEFELEGGV
;
A
#
# COMPACT_ATOMS: atom_id res chain seq x y z
N MET A 1 -58.81 7.51 4.28
CA MET A 1 -59.00 7.08 2.88
C MET A 1 -60.49 7.05 2.60
N ASP A 2 -60.89 7.65 1.49
CA ASP A 2 -62.24 8.10 1.17
C ASP A 2 -63.36 7.08 1.40
N SER A 3 -64.51 7.58 1.88
CA SER A 3 -65.80 6.88 1.75
C SER A 3 -66.12 6.56 0.28
N GLU A 4 -65.66 7.42 -0.65
CA GLU A 4 -65.76 7.26 -2.10
C GLU A 4 -64.83 6.15 -2.65
N PHE A 5 -63.57 6.11 -2.22
CA PHE A 5 -62.62 5.03 -2.55
C PHE A 5 -63.08 3.69 -1.97
N ARG A 6 -63.58 3.68 -0.73
CA ARG A 6 -64.17 2.50 -0.10
C ARG A 6 -65.41 2.03 -0.87
N HIS A 7 -66.27 2.93 -1.36
CA HIS A 7 -67.42 2.57 -2.18
C HIS A 7 -67.02 2.04 -3.57
N GLN A 8 -66.03 2.64 -4.23
CA GLN A 8 -65.51 2.17 -5.52
C GLN A 8 -64.85 0.80 -5.40
N ARG A 9 -64.00 0.60 -4.36
CA ARG A 9 -63.37 -0.70 -4.08
C ARG A 9 -64.42 -1.74 -3.68
N ARG A 10 -65.47 -1.35 -2.95
CA ARG A 10 -66.62 -2.21 -2.61
C ARG A 10 -67.35 -2.71 -3.85
N MET A 11 -67.63 -1.84 -4.82
CA MET A 11 -68.23 -2.22 -6.10
C MET A 11 -67.30 -3.13 -6.93
N ALA A 12 -66.00 -2.86 -6.90
CA ALA A 12 -64.99 -3.68 -7.57
C ALA A 12 -64.86 -5.08 -6.97
N VAL A 13 -64.84 -5.20 -5.64
CA VAL A 13 -64.82 -6.49 -4.92
C VAL A 13 -66.12 -7.24 -5.15
N SER A 14 -67.29 -6.57 -5.11
CA SER A 14 -68.60 -7.17 -5.42
C SER A 14 -68.68 -7.76 -6.84
N GLY A 15 -68.08 -7.08 -7.84
CA GLY A 15 -68.02 -7.52 -9.24
C GLY A 15 -66.87 -8.48 -9.60
N HIS A 16 -65.94 -8.77 -8.69
CA HIS A 16 -64.81 -9.67 -8.94
C HIS A 16 -65.21 -11.14 -8.78
N PRO A 17 -64.76 -12.08 -9.65
CA PRO A 17 -65.26 -13.46 -9.69
C PRO A 17 -64.93 -14.31 -8.47
N ILE A 18 -63.85 -13.98 -7.73
CA ILE A 18 -63.33 -14.80 -6.62
C ILE A 18 -63.03 -14.03 -5.32
N GLN A 19 -63.08 -12.69 -5.31
CA GLN A 19 -62.67 -11.89 -4.14
C GLN A 19 -63.84 -11.68 -3.17
N ILE A 20 -63.56 -11.76 -1.88
CA ILE A 20 -64.50 -11.71 -0.77
C ILE A 20 -64.15 -10.50 0.12
N GLY A 21 -65.13 -9.90 0.79
CA GLY A 21 -64.87 -8.81 1.75
C GLY A 21 -66.01 -8.64 2.75
N LEU A 22 -65.69 -8.15 3.94
CA LEU A 22 -66.66 -7.79 4.97
C LEU A 22 -67.39 -6.49 4.64
N ASP A 23 -68.69 -6.45 4.88
CA ASP A 23 -69.54 -5.29 4.61
C ASP A 23 -69.81 -4.50 5.90
N TYR A 24 -70.59 -5.09 6.79
CA TYR A 24 -70.93 -4.50 8.08
C TYR A 24 -71.27 -5.60 9.08
N ILE A 25 -71.32 -5.20 10.35
CA ILE A 25 -71.60 -6.06 11.49
C ILE A 25 -72.76 -5.47 12.28
N GLN A 26 -73.71 -6.32 12.64
CA GLN A 26 -74.85 -5.98 13.48
C GLN A 26 -74.70 -6.71 14.82
N VAL A 27 -74.97 -6.01 15.91
CA VAL A 27 -74.80 -6.51 17.28
C VAL A 27 -76.17 -6.62 17.92
N GLU A 28 -76.57 -7.83 18.29
CA GLU A 28 -77.85 -8.10 18.93
C GLU A 28 -77.62 -8.67 20.33
N CYS A 29 -78.31 -8.12 21.33
CA CYS A 29 -78.29 -8.60 22.71
C CYS A 29 -79.35 -9.69 22.86
N LEU A 30 -78.99 -10.85 23.41
CA LEU A 30 -79.96 -11.90 23.69
C LEU A 30 -80.74 -11.54 24.97
N GLU A 31 -82.06 -11.31 24.83
CA GLU A 31 -82.94 -10.80 25.91
C GLU A 31 -82.99 -11.67 27.17
N ASP A 32 -82.55 -12.94 27.09
CA ASP A 32 -82.58 -13.91 28.20
C ASP A 32 -81.26 -14.05 28.99
N THR A 33 -80.17 -13.38 28.58
CA THR A 33 -78.84 -13.49 29.22
C THR A 33 -78.10 -12.15 29.16
N GLU A 34 -77.75 -11.58 30.32
CA GLU A 34 -77.19 -10.21 30.41
C GLU A 34 -75.80 -10.03 29.76
N ASP A 35 -75.14 -11.12 29.37
CA ASP A 35 -73.75 -11.16 28.92
C ASP A 35 -73.52 -11.84 27.57
N GLU A 36 -74.55 -12.39 26.89
CA GLU A 36 -74.38 -13.02 25.56
C GLU A 36 -74.92 -12.13 24.43
N TRP A 37 -74.15 -12.04 23.34
CA TRP A 37 -74.44 -11.21 22.18
C TRP A 37 -74.27 -12.00 20.88
N ASN A 38 -75.13 -11.74 19.91
CA ASN A 38 -74.96 -12.21 18.54
C ASN A 38 -74.32 -11.11 17.69
N LEU A 39 -73.16 -11.41 17.11
CA LEU A 39 -72.52 -10.60 16.10
C LEU A 39 -72.87 -11.20 14.72
N LEU A 40 -73.73 -10.50 14.00
CA LEU A 40 -74.14 -10.82 12.64
C LEU A 40 -73.22 -10.11 11.66
N VAL A 41 -72.26 -10.83 11.11
CA VAL A 41 -71.24 -10.30 10.19
C VAL A 41 -71.66 -10.58 8.75
N TYR A 42 -71.92 -9.52 8.00
CA TYR A 42 -72.33 -9.62 6.60
C TYR A 42 -71.15 -9.47 5.66
N PHE A 43 -71.08 -10.35 4.66
CA PHE A 43 -70.14 -10.24 3.56
C PHE A 43 -70.73 -9.46 2.38
N LEU A 44 -69.85 -8.86 1.58
CA LEU A 44 -70.21 -8.08 0.41
C LEU A 44 -70.96 -8.94 -0.62
N PRO A 45 -72.20 -8.57 -0.99
CA PRO A 45 -72.99 -9.37 -1.91
C PRO A 45 -72.36 -9.40 -3.31
N ALA A 46 -72.58 -10.49 -4.03
CA ALA A 46 -72.19 -10.61 -5.44
C ALA A 46 -73.03 -9.67 -6.32
N ALA A 47 -72.40 -9.07 -7.33
CA ALA A 47 -73.11 -8.24 -8.30
C ALA A 47 -74.09 -9.07 -9.16
N PRO A 48 -75.18 -8.47 -9.69
CA PRO A 48 -76.13 -9.15 -10.55
C PRO A 48 -75.45 -9.78 -11.78
N GLY A 49 -75.68 -11.08 -12.02
CA GLY A 49 -75.05 -11.86 -13.11
C GLY A 49 -73.90 -12.78 -12.69
N LEU A 50 -73.50 -12.78 -11.40
CA LEU A 50 -72.48 -13.67 -10.82
C LEU A 50 -73.11 -14.64 -9.80
N GLU A 51 -74.17 -15.35 -10.20
CA GLU A 51 -74.99 -16.21 -9.33
C GLU A 51 -74.24 -17.43 -8.72
N GLY A 52 -73.00 -17.69 -9.17
CA GLY A 52 -72.13 -18.76 -8.64
C GLY A 52 -70.97 -18.28 -7.75
N LYS A 53 -70.89 -16.98 -7.41
CA LYS A 53 -69.80 -16.46 -6.58
C LYS A 53 -70.02 -16.85 -5.11
N GLN A 54 -69.03 -17.48 -4.49
CA GLN A 54 -69.00 -17.75 -3.05
C GLN A 54 -68.77 -16.43 -2.29
N VAL A 55 -69.71 -16.07 -1.41
CA VAL A 55 -69.73 -14.77 -0.72
C VAL A 55 -69.21 -14.87 0.72
N ALA A 56 -69.47 -15.97 1.42
CA ALA A 56 -68.82 -16.32 2.69
C ALA A 56 -67.98 -17.60 2.51
N PRO A 57 -66.74 -17.67 3.04
CA PRO A 57 -65.93 -18.88 2.98
C PRO A 57 -66.48 -19.97 3.90
N GLU A 58 -66.60 -21.21 3.42
CA GLU A 58 -67.02 -22.35 4.26
C GLU A 58 -65.93 -22.81 5.25
N GLU A 59 -64.68 -22.36 5.06
CA GLU A 59 -63.50 -22.77 5.83
C GLU A 59 -63.21 -21.88 7.06
N VAL A 60 -64.10 -20.93 7.42
CA VAL A 60 -63.85 -20.04 8.57
C VAL A 60 -63.98 -20.80 9.88
N THR A 61 -62.88 -20.89 10.61
CA THR A 61 -62.83 -21.46 11.97
C THR A 61 -62.60 -20.36 13.01
N PHE A 62 -62.74 -20.68 14.30
CA PHE A 62 -62.41 -19.73 15.38
C PHE A 62 -60.98 -19.18 15.29
N GLY A 63 -60.03 -19.96 14.77
CA GLY A 63 -58.64 -19.53 14.57
C GLY A 63 -58.46 -18.46 13.49
N ASN A 64 -59.49 -18.19 12.70
CA ASN A 64 -59.48 -17.18 11.64
C ASN A 64 -60.08 -15.83 12.08
N ILE A 65 -60.54 -15.70 13.33
CA ILE A 65 -61.24 -14.50 13.82
C ILE A 65 -60.44 -13.88 14.96
N GLN A 66 -60.13 -12.59 14.83
CA GLN A 66 -59.40 -11.82 15.82
C GLN A 66 -60.20 -10.58 16.21
N ILE A 67 -60.56 -10.45 17.49
CA ILE A 67 -61.24 -9.25 18.01
C ILE A 67 -60.24 -8.44 18.84
N THR A 68 -60.04 -7.18 18.47
CA THR A 68 -59.09 -6.27 19.12
C THR A 68 -59.80 -5.06 19.71
N LYS A 69 -59.28 -4.55 20.83
CA LYS A 69 -59.70 -3.29 21.46
C LYS A 69 -58.46 -2.40 21.56
N GLY A 70 -58.47 -1.24 20.90
CA GLY A 70 -57.31 -0.35 20.84
C GLY A 70 -56.05 -0.99 20.22
N GLY A 71 -56.22 -1.96 19.30
CA GLY A 71 -55.12 -2.63 18.60
C GLY A 71 -54.52 -3.85 19.31
N VAL A 72 -55.00 -4.21 20.50
CA VAL A 72 -54.57 -5.43 21.24
C VAL A 72 -55.71 -6.45 21.20
N VAL A 73 -55.40 -7.74 21.04
CA VAL A 73 -56.40 -8.81 21.11
C VAL A 73 -57.08 -8.77 22.47
N SER A 74 -58.40 -8.57 22.47
CA SER A 74 -59.16 -8.44 23.70
C SER A 74 -59.45 -9.83 24.25
N SER A 75 -59.16 -10.00 25.54
CA SER A 75 -59.58 -11.16 26.33
C SER A 75 -61.01 -11.04 26.87
N ASP A 76 -61.62 -9.86 26.69
CA ASP A 76 -62.88 -9.49 27.32
C ASP A 76 -64.10 -9.99 26.54
N VAL A 77 -63.87 -10.53 25.34
CA VAL A 77 -64.89 -11.10 24.45
C VAL A 77 -64.52 -12.55 24.14
N GLN A 78 -65.35 -13.49 24.58
CA GLN A 78 -65.17 -14.92 24.29
C GLN A 78 -66.13 -15.37 23.19
N LEU A 79 -65.61 -16.09 22.19
CA LEU A 79 -66.41 -16.69 21.12
C LEU A 79 -66.99 -18.03 21.57
N LEU A 80 -68.31 -18.19 21.50
CA LEU A 80 -69.04 -19.37 21.96
C LEU A 80 -69.42 -20.29 20.79
N GLU A 81 -70.09 -19.74 19.78
CA GLU A 81 -70.57 -20.50 18.61
C GLU A 81 -70.35 -19.72 17.32
N LEU A 82 -70.15 -20.45 16.22
CA LEU A 82 -69.97 -19.93 14.88
C LEU A 82 -70.85 -20.70 13.91
N THR A 83 -71.68 -19.97 13.15
CA THR A 83 -72.52 -20.53 12.08
C THR A 83 -72.43 -19.65 10.83
N ILE A 84 -72.42 -20.29 9.66
CA ILE A 84 -72.31 -19.63 8.36
C ILE A 84 -73.53 -20.02 7.53
N GLU A 85 -74.31 -19.03 7.10
CA GLU A 85 -75.45 -19.23 6.21
C GLU A 85 -75.40 -18.22 5.06
N GLY A 86 -75.06 -18.70 3.86
CA GLY A 86 -75.02 -17.87 2.66
C GLY A 86 -73.95 -16.77 2.72
N ASN A 87 -74.37 -15.52 2.91
CA ASN A 87 -73.50 -14.33 3.03
C ASN A 87 -73.39 -13.79 4.45
N LEU A 88 -73.92 -14.52 5.43
CA LEU A 88 -73.97 -14.14 6.84
C LEU A 88 -73.13 -15.11 7.67
N LEU A 89 -72.24 -14.54 8.48
CA LEU A 89 -71.51 -15.22 9.53
C LEU A 89 -72.06 -14.76 10.88
N THR A 90 -72.68 -15.66 11.61
CA THR A 90 -73.23 -15.40 12.94
C THR A 90 -72.25 -15.90 14.00
N LEU A 91 -71.77 -15.00 14.84
CA LEU A 91 -70.87 -15.29 15.96
C LEU A 91 -71.59 -15.02 17.26
N LYS A 92 -71.77 -16.05 18.08
CA LYS A 92 -72.27 -15.87 19.44
C LYS A 92 -71.08 -15.58 20.36
N VAL A 93 -71.12 -14.48 21.09
CA VAL A 93 -70.02 -14.03 21.96
C VAL A 93 -70.51 -13.71 23.37
N GLU A 94 -69.68 -13.99 24.36
CA GLU A 94 -69.90 -13.59 25.76
C GLU A 94 -69.08 -12.34 26.08
N HIS A 95 -69.74 -11.29 26.59
CA HIS A 95 -69.13 -10.03 27.00
C HIS A 95 -69.93 -9.33 28.11
N GLN A 96 -69.27 -9.10 29.25
CA GLN A 96 -69.82 -8.38 30.40
C GLN A 96 -69.64 -6.85 30.29
N LEU A 97 -70.74 -6.11 30.14
CA LEU A 97 -70.74 -4.64 30.20
C LEU A 97 -70.67 -4.15 31.65
N LYS A 98 -69.62 -3.41 32.01
CA LYS A 98 -69.48 -2.82 33.36
C LYS A 98 -70.35 -1.55 33.49
N SER A 99 -70.98 -1.39 34.66
CA SER A 99 -72.01 -0.38 34.95
C SER A 99 -71.56 1.09 34.93
N ASP A 100 -70.27 1.37 34.78
CA ASP A 100 -69.70 2.74 34.74
C ASP A 100 -69.38 3.23 33.32
N ASP A 101 -69.62 2.41 32.29
CA ASP A 101 -69.35 2.78 30.88
C ASP A 101 -70.51 3.58 30.25
N SER A 102 -71.03 4.57 30.96
CA SER A 102 -72.21 5.32 30.52
C SER A 102 -71.92 6.62 29.77
N GLU A 103 -70.69 6.89 29.29
CA GLU A 103 -70.43 7.98 28.31
C GLU A 103 -69.41 7.60 27.21
N GLU A 104 -69.96 6.94 26.19
CA GLU A 104 -69.70 6.98 24.73
C GLU A 104 -68.32 6.76 24.06
N GLN A 105 -67.16 6.83 24.71
CA GLN A 105 -65.87 6.68 23.99
C GLN A 105 -65.06 5.41 24.25
N SER A 106 -65.44 4.56 25.21
CA SER A 106 -64.60 3.44 25.67
C SER A 106 -64.85 2.10 24.96
N ASN A 107 -65.87 1.97 24.12
CA ASN A 107 -66.39 0.66 23.67
C ASN A 107 -66.42 0.41 22.16
N SER A 108 -65.38 0.82 21.42
CA SER A 108 -65.17 0.37 20.03
C SER A 108 -64.22 -0.85 19.97
N TYR A 109 -64.75 -1.98 19.52
CA TYR A 109 -64.00 -3.19 19.17
C TYR A 109 -63.79 -3.26 17.67
N GLN A 110 -62.76 -3.97 17.24
CA GLN A 110 -62.46 -4.27 15.84
C GLN A 110 -62.44 -5.79 15.64
N LEU A 111 -63.19 -6.30 14.69
CA LEU A 111 -63.16 -7.69 14.24
C LEU A 111 -62.34 -7.77 12.96
N LYS A 112 -61.31 -8.62 12.95
CA LYS A 112 -60.45 -8.89 11.81
C LYS A 112 -60.49 -10.38 11.45
N LEU A 113 -60.58 -10.69 10.17
CA LEU A 113 -60.44 -12.05 9.66
C LEU A 113 -59.00 -12.30 9.18
N ILE A 114 -58.40 -13.42 9.59
CA ILE A 114 -57.01 -13.78 9.30
C ILE A 114 -56.92 -15.15 8.62
N ASN A 115 -55.95 -15.30 7.71
CA ASN A 115 -55.68 -16.54 6.98
C ASN A 115 -56.87 -17.09 6.17
N ILE A 116 -57.68 -16.21 5.57
CA ILE A 116 -58.74 -16.59 4.62
C ILE A 116 -58.29 -16.29 3.20
N SER A 117 -58.36 -17.29 2.33
CA SER A 117 -58.03 -17.19 0.91
C SER A 117 -58.99 -16.25 0.18
N ASN A 118 -58.47 -15.37 -0.67
CA ASN A 118 -59.23 -14.44 -1.52
C ASN A 118 -60.02 -13.33 -0.78
N LEU A 119 -59.66 -13.01 0.47
CA LEU A 119 -60.19 -11.85 1.20
C LEU A 119 -59.47 -10.55 0.79
N ASP A 120 -60.22 -9.49 0.49
CA ASP A 120 -59.64 -8.20 0.13
C ASP A 120 -59.05 -7.51 1.38
N PRO A 121 -57.76 -7.09 1.38
CA PRO A 121 -57.09 -6.50 2.55
C PRO A 121 -57.75 -5.22 3.08
N PHE A 122 -58.60 -4.56 2.28
CA PHE A 122 -59.30 -3.34 2.70
C PHE A 122 -60.64 -3.64 3.41
N PHE A 123 -61.15 -4.87 3.27
CA PHE A 123 -62.41 -5.35 3.84
C PHE A 123 -62.20 -6.56 4.77
N GLU A 124 -61.02 -6.69 5.36
CA GLU A 124 -60.74 -7.75 6.34
C GLU A 124 -61.09 -7.36 7.78
N GLU A 125 -61.39 -6.08 8.04
CA GLU A 125 -61.59 -5.53 9.38
C GLU A 125 -62.87 -4.65 9.49
N LEU A 126 -63.64 -4.84 10.57
CA LEU A 126 -64.87 -4.09 10.89
C LEU A 126 -64.89 -3.62 12.35
N SER A 127 -65.39 -2.41 12.60
CA SER A 127 -65.56 -1.88 13.96
C SER A 127 -66.99 -2.02 14.47
N PHE A 128 -67.16 -2.36 15.74
CA PHE A 128 -68.47 -2.50 16.41
C PHE A 128 -68.40 -2.15 17.89
N GLY A 129 -69.56 -2.03 18.55
CA GLY A 129 -69.64 -1.78 20.00
C GLY A 129 -70.95 -2.30 20.58
N PHE A 130 -70.94 -2.59 21.88
CA PHE A 130 -72.10 -3.12 22.62
C PHE A 130 -72.89 -1.98 23.28
N ARG A 131 -74.22 -1.94 23.12
CA ARG A 131 -75.10 -0.89 23.70
C ARG A 131 -76.44 -1.48 24.17
N LYS A 132 -76.94 -1.06 25.34
CA LYS A 132 -78.26 -1.44 25.88
C LYS A 132 -79.35 -0.39 25.53
N PRO A 133 -80.62 -0.78 25.30
CA PRO A 133 -81.63 0.07 24.67
C PRO A 133 -82.37 1.14 25.53
N GLU A 134 -82.20 1.24 26.86
CA GLU A 134 -83.15 2.01 27.71
C GLU A 134 -82.74 3.42 28.23
N GLN A 135 -81.61 4.02 27.82
CA GLN A 135 -81.26 5.39 28.25
C GLN A 135 -81.01 6.32 27.06
N ILE A 136 -82.10 6.82 26.46
CA ILE A 136 -82.08 7.86 25.42
C ILE A 136 -83.12 8.93 25.79
N SER A 137 -82.67 10.14 26.11
CA SER A 137 -83.49 11.34 25.94
C SER A 137 -82.69 12.40 25.21
N THR A 138 -82.94 12.45 23.91
CA THR A 138 -82.45 13.45 22.96
C THR A 138 -83.29 14.72 23.08
N LYS A 139 -82.63 15.87 22.93
CA LYS A 139 -83.27 17.04 22.30
C LYS A 139 -82.42 17.55 21.14
N ILE A 140 -82.80 16.99 19.99
CA ILE A 140 -82.89 17.54 18.62
C ILE A 140 -83.47 18.98 18.73
N ASP A 141 -83.19 20.01 17.94
CA ASP A 141 -82.97 20.23 16.50
C ASP A 141 -82.76 21.77 16.32
N PRO A 142 -82.89 22.41 15.14
CA PRO A 142 -82.28 22.24 13.82
C PRO A 142 -81.61 23.56 13.34
N GLN A 143 -81.13 23.53 12.10
CA GLN A 143 -80.89 24.65 11.17
C GLN A 143 -79.51 25.34 11.21
N GLN A 144 -78.73 24.98 10.20
CA GLN A 144 -77.70 25.83 9.61
C GLN A 144 -78.31 27.15 9.07
N PRO A 145 -77.52 28.22 9.14
CA PRO A 145 -76.94 28.78 7.93
C PRO A 145 -75.43 28.54 7.92
N LEU A 146 -74.90 28.17 6.75
CA LEU A 146 -73.46 27.98 6.53
C LEU A 146 -72.70 29.29 6.79
N LEU A 147 -71.87 29.29 7.83
CA LEU A 147 -70.84 30.27 8.08
C LEU A 147 -69.49 29.53 8.14
N GLY A 148 -68.71 29.71 7.08
CA GLY A 148 -67.25 29.57 7.00
C GLY A 148 -66.62 28.33 7.65
N GLU A 149 -66.34 27.30 6.84
CA GLU A 149 -65.45 26.21 7.25
C GLU A 149 -64.04 26.75 7.57
N LEU A 150 -63.60 26.54 8.81
CA LEU A 150 -62.21 26.67 9.22
C LEU A 150 -61.41 25.52 8.58
N LYS A 151 -60.65 25.82 7.52
CA LYS A 151 -59.68 24.91 6.94
C LYS A 151 -58.58 24.58 7.96
N THR A 152 -58.50 23.33 8.39
CA THR A 152 -57.31 22.77 9.04
C THR A 152 -56.18 22.73 8.00
N GLN A 153 -55.06 23.43 8.26
CA GLN A 153 -53.90 23.39 7.35
C GLN A 153 -53.18 22.04 7.49
N GLU A 154 -53.01 21.32 6.39
CA GLU A 154 -52.16 20.14 6.29
C GLU A 154 -50.70 20.52 6.60
N SER A 155 -50.03 19.77 7.47
CA SER A 155 -48.60 19.92 7.71
C SER A 155 -47.83 19.37 6.51
N ILE A 156 -47.04 20.22 5.85
CA ILE A 156 -46.20 19.81 4.72
C ILE A 156 -45.15 18.80 5.19
N GLU A 157 -45.11 17.66 4.52
CA GLU A 157 -44.07 16.64 4.69
C GLU A 157 -42.74 17.16 4.14
N ILE A 158 -41.73 17.30 5.00
CA ILE A 158 -40.39 17.71 4.59
C ILE A 158 -39.68 16.48 4.00
N THR A 159 -39.54 16.45 2.67
CA THR A 159 -38.80 15.39 1.98
C THR A 159 -37.29 15.55 2.22
N TYR A 160 -36.71 14.76 3.14
CA TYR A 160 -35.27 14.79 3.47
C TYR A 160 -34.34 14.34 2.33
N LEU A 161 -34.90 13.82 1.24
CA LEU A 161 -34.16 13.48 0.02
C LEU A 161 -34.02 14.67 -0.95
N ALA A 162 -34.69 15.80 -0.68
CA ALA A 162 -34.56 17.01 -1.46
C ALA A 162 -33.13 17.54 -1.34
N LYS A 163 -32.37 17.47 -2.45
CA LYS A 163 -30.96 17.87 -2.50
C LYS A 163 -30.60 18.74 -3.70
N ASP A 164 -31.56 19.01 -4.60
CA ASP A 164 -31.37 19.84 -5.79
C ASP A 164 -32.19 21.13 -5.74
N TYR A 165 -31.81 22.10 -6.58
CA TYR A 165 -32.48 23.40 -6.67
C TYR A 165 -34.01 23.29 -6.82
N SER A 166 -34.49 22.42 -7.71
CA SER A 166 -35.93 22.23 -7.95
C SER A 166 -36.68 21.76 -6.71
N SER A 167 -36.12 20.78 -6.01
CA SER A 167 -36.72 20.20 -4.81
C SER A 167 -36.69 21.19 -3.66
N PHE A 168 -35.58 21.94 -3.48
CA PHE A 168 -35.52 23.00 -2.46
C PHE A 168 -36.48 24.15 -2.76
N ARG A 169 -36.57 24.60 -4.02
CA ARG A 169 -37.52 25.63 -4.44
C ARG A 169 -38.95 25.18 -4.18
N GLN A 170 -39.29 23.94 -4.55
CA GLN A 170 -40.60 23.38 -4.30
C GLN A 170 -40.90 23.31 -2.80
N LEU A 171 -39.97 22.77 -1.99
CA LEU A 171 -40.12 22.67 -0.54
C LEU A 171 -40.33 24.04 0.11
N ILE A 172 -39.57 25.06 -0.30
CA ILE A 172 -39.72 26.43 0.22
C ILE A 172 -41.06 27.03 -0.23
N LEU A 173 -41.46 26.87 -1.50
CA LEU A 173 -42.74 27.38 -2.02
C LEU A 173 -43.94 26.70 -1.37
N ASP A 174 -43.85 25.39 -1.15
CA ASP A 174 -44.84 24.61 -0.41
C ASP A 174 -44.92 25.17 1.01
N ARG A 175 -43.78 25.34 1.69
CA ARG A 175 -43.74 25.94 3.04
C ARG A 175 -44.32 27.34 3.09
N LEU A 176 -44.01 28.20 2.14
CA LEU A 176 -44.54 29.56 2.05
C LEU A 176 -46.05 29.58 1.78
N SER A 177 -46.59 28.60 1.06
CA SER A 177 -48.03 28.48 0.83
C SER A 177 -48.82 28.25 2.13
N VAL A 178 -48.20 27.59 3.12
CA VAL A 178 -48.77 27.36 4.44
C VAL A 178 -48.49 28.51 5.40
N VAL A 179 -47.25 29.01 5.45
CA VAL A 179 -46.84 30.07 6.40
C VAL A 179 -47.39 31.46 6.00
N MET A 180 -47.53 31.74 4.70
CA MET A 180 -47.99 33.03 4.18
C MET A 180 -49.12 32.84 3.14
N PRO A 181 -50.30 32.32 3.51
CA PRO A 181 -51.37 31.95 2.57
C PRO A 181 -51.98 33.12 1.79
N LYS A 182 -51.70 34.37 2.21
CA LYS A 182 -52.10 35.60 1.50
C LYS A 182 -51.17 35.92 0.33
N TRP A 183 -49.93 35.44 0.34
CA TRP A 183 -48.98 35.63 -0.76
C TRP A 183 -49.21 34.53 -1.80
N ARG A 184 -49.84 34.91 -2.93
CA ARG A 184 -50.21 34.00 -4.02
C ARG A 184 -49.42 34.24 -5.30
N GLU A 185 -48.46 35.17 -5.27
CA GLU A 185 -47.71 35.55 -6.45
C GLU A 185 -46.80 34.39 -6.89
N ARG A 186 -46.79 34.14 -8.20
CA ARG A 186 -46.03 33.06 -8.85
C ARG A 186 -45.24 33.57 -10.05
N ASN A 187 -45.32 34.86 -10.35
CA ASN A 187 -44.57 35.48 -11.42
C ASN A 187 -43.06 35.43 -11.10
N PRO A 188 -42.22 34.96 -12.03
CA PRO A 188 -40.76 35.02 -11.88
C PRO A 188 -40.21 36.43 -11.61
N ALA A 189 -40.93 37.49 -11.98
CA ALA A 189 -40.52 38.87 -11.71
C ALA A 189 -40.84 39.35 -10.27
N ASP A 190 -41.52 38.54 -9.46
CA ASP A 190 -41.84 38.89 -8.08
C ASP A 190 -40.64 38.74 -7.15
N ILE A 191 -40.49 39.70 -6.24
CA ILE A 191 -39.33 39.73 -5.33
C ILE A 191 -39.33 38.55 -4.34
N GLY A 192 -40.50 38.04 -3.93
CA GLY A 192 -40.60 36.89 -3.04
C GLY A 192 -40.24 35.58 -3.74
N ILE A 193 -40.57 35.45 -5.02
CA ILE A 193 -40.12 34.33 -5.85
C ILE A 193 -38.61 34.42 -6.05
N VAL A 194 -38.06 35.59 -6.39
CA VAL A 194 -36.61 35.79 -6.51
C VAL A 194 -35.86 35.41 -5.23
N LEU A 195 -36.35 35.82 -4.06
CA LEU A 195 -35.74 35.43 -2.77
C LEU A 195 -35.81 33.92 -2.52
N THR A 196 -36.93 33.29 -2.88
CA THR A 196 -37.08 31.82 -2.77
C THR A 196 -36.10 31.09 -3.67
N GLU A 197 -35.90 31.59 -4.88
CA GLU A 197 -34.94 31.04 -5.84
C GLU A 197 -33.49 31.24 -5.38
N ILE A 198 -33.16 32.41 -4.82
CA ILE A 198 -31.84 32.64 -4.21
C ILE A 198 -31.61 31.68 -3.03
N LEU A 199 -32.60 31.49 -2.16
CA LEU A 199 -32.49 30.55 -1.04
C LEU A 199 -32.32 29.11 -1.51
N ALA A 200 -33.13 28.67 -2.49
CA ALA A 200 -33.01 27.35 -3.08
C ALA A 200 -31.63 27.13 -3.73
N TYR A 201 -31.10 28.15 -4.42
CA TYR A 201 -29.75 28.12 -4.99
C TYR A 201 -28.67 28.02 -3.90
N THR A 202 -28.78 28.79 -2.82
CA THR A 202 -27.83 28.69 -1.70
C THR A 202 -27.91 27.34 -0.98
N ALA A 203 -29.10 26.76 -0.85
CA ALA A 203 -29.31 25.45 -0.25
C ALA A 203 -28.73 24.32 -1.12
N ASP A 204 -28.93 24.38 -2.43
CA ASP A 204 -28.33 23.46 -3.41
C ASP A 204 -26.79 23.53 -3.35
N SER A 205 -26.23 24.75 -3.37
CA SER A 205 -24.79 24.96 -3.23
C SER A 205 -24.25 24.39 -1.91
N ALA A 206 -24.92 24.65 -0.77
CA ALA A 206 -24.52 24.12 0.52
C ALA A 206 -24.64 22.59 0.59
N SER A 207 -25.70 22.00 0.03
CA SER A 207 -25.92 20.56 -0.09
C SER A 207 -24.79 19.90 -0.88
N TYR A 208 -24.40 20.48 -2.01
CA TYR A 208 -23.25 20.04 -2.80
C TYR A 208 -21.94 20.06 -1.98
N TYR A 209 -21.68 21.14 -1.23
CA TYR A 209 -20.49 21.20 -0.37
C TYR A 209 -20.49 20.14 0.73
N GLN A 210 -21.64 19.88 1.35
CA GLN A 210 -21.76 18.82 2.37
C GLN A 210 -21.46 17.44 1.78
N ASP A 211 -22.02 17.12 0.61
CA ASP A 211 -21.76 15.84 -0.06
C ASP A 211 -20.30 15.72 -0.52
N ALA A 212 -19.68 16.80 -0.97
CA ALA A 212 -18.26 16.84 -1.31
C ALA A 212 -17.39 16.56 -0.08
N VAL A 213 -17.62 17.24 1.05
CA VAL A 213 -16.88 17.03 2.29
C VAL A 213 -17.10 15.61 2.85
N ALA A 214 -18.34 15.11 2.82
CA ALA A 214 -18.65 13.76 3.27
C ALA A 214 -17.98 12.68 2.41
N THR A 215 -17.79 12.95 1.12
CA THR A 215 -17.04 12.08 0.20
C THR A 215 -15.56 12.02 0.58
N GLU A 216 -14.95 13.15 0.95
CA GLU A 216 -13.54 13.23 1.36
C GLU A 216 -13.26 12.65 2.76
N ALA A 217 -14.29 12.50 3.60
CA ALA A 217 -14.15 12.03 4.98
C ALA A 217 -13.72 10.56 5.12
N TYR A 218 -13.80 9.74 4.05
CA TYR A 218 -13.48 8.31 4.11
C TYR A 218 -12.49 7.92 3.02
N LEU A 219 -11.43 7.17 3.38
CA LEU A 219 -10.38 6.71 2.45
C LEU A 219 -10.93 6.05 1.17
N SER A 220 -11.99 5.23 1.30
CA SER A 220 -12.59 4.50 0.18
C SER A 220 -13.32 5.41 -0.81
N LYS A 221 -13.79 6.59 -0.38
CA LYS A 221 -14.61 7.52 -1.17
C LYS A 221 -13.86 8.80 -1.57
N ALA A 222 -12.85 9.20 -0.80
CA ALA A 222 -12.08 10.43 -0.99
C ALA A 222 -11.51 10.52 -2.39
N ARG A 223 -11.70 11.65 -3.07
CA ARG A 223 -11.27 11.86 -4.47
C ARG A 223 -10.00 12.69 -4.55
N GLN A 224 -9.78 13.60 -3.61
CA GLN A 224 -8.57 14.42 -3.58
C GLN A 224 -7.37 13.61 -3.09
N ARG A 225 -6.22 13.78 -3.76
CA ARG A 225 -4.98 13.10 -3.37
C ARG A 225 -4.56 13.51 -1.96
N ILE A 226 -4.73 14.79 -1.63
CA ILE A 226 -4.38 15.35 -0.32
C ILE A 226 -5.20 14.69 0.81
N SER A 227 -6.51 14.51 0.61
CA SER A 227 -7.37 13.81 1.57
C SER A 227 -6.91 12.37 1.77
N ILE A 228 -6.61 11.65 0.69
CA ILE A 228 -6.12 10.26 0.74
C ILE A 228 -4.79 10.20 1.48
N ARG A 229 -3.84 11.08 1.17
CA ARG A 229 -2.55 11.16 1.86
C ARG A 229 -2.73 11.29 3.37
N ARG A 230 -3.65 12.17 3.81
CA ARG A 230 -3.94 12.37 5.23
C ARG A 230 -4.57 11.14 5.87
N HIS A 231 -5.53 10.49 5.20
CA HIS A 231 -6.12 9.23 5.68
C HIS A 231 -5.09 8.10 5.77
N CYS A 232 -4.25 7.95 4.76
CA CYS A 232 -3.13 7.00 4.76
C CYS A 232 -2.19 7.24 5.94
N ARG A 233 -1.91 8.51 6.26
CA ARG A 233 -1.03 8.83 7.38
C ARG A 233 -1.61 8.44 8.73
N LEU A 234 -2.94 8.42 8.91
CA LEU A 234 -3.57 7.95 10.15
C LEU A 234 -3.33 6.45 10.42
N VAL A 235 -2.98 5.69 9.39
CA VAL A 235 -2.63 4.26 9.50
C VAL A 235 -1.13 4.02 9.28
N ASP A 236 -0.31 5.05 9.50
CA ASP A 236 1.16 5.07 9.30
C ASP A 236 1.63 4.73 7.88
N TYR A 237 0.73 4.76 6.89
CA TYR A 237 1.08 4.56 5.49
C TYR A 237 1.53 5.88 4.85
N VAL A 238 2.76 5.90 4.33
CA VAL A 238 3.31 7.06 3.61
C VAL A 238 3.04 6.91 2.12
N LEU A 239 2.08 7.71 1.62
CA LEU A 239 1.82 7.85 0.19
C LEU A 239 3.04 8.50 -0.48
N HIS A 240 3.74 7.77 -1.35
CA HIS A 240 4.93 8.31 -2.00
C HIS A 240 4.58 9.23 -3.18
N GLU A 241 5.34 10.31 -3.34
CA GLU A 241 5.21 11.23 -4.47
C GLU A 241 6.12 10.85 -5.65
N GLY A 242 6.62 9.62 -5.63
CA GLY A 242 7.53 9.09 -6.64
C GLY A 242 8.96 9.56 -6.39
N CYS A 243 9.81 9.40 -7.38
CA CYS A 243 11.17 9.90 -7.35
C CYS A 243 11.65 10.28 -8.76
N ASN A 244 12.62 11.18 -8.81
CA ASN A 244 13.25 11.57 -10.05
C ASN A 244 14.18 10.46 -10.59
N ALA A 245 14.58 10.58 -11.85
CA ALA A 245 15.55 9.67 -12.43
C ALA A 245 16.99 10.13 -12.12
N ARG A 246 17.90 9.18 -11.92
CA ARG A 246 19.34 9.40 -11.85
C ARG A 246 20.01 8.87 -13.11
N VAL A 247 21.14 9.48 -13.46
CA VAL A 247 21.86 9.19 -14.69
C VAL A 247 23.36 9.41 -14.51
N TRP A 248 24.13 8.53 -15.13
CA TRP A 248 25.57 8.74 -15.28
C TRP A 248 25.84 9.61 -16.48
N VAL A 249 26.66 10.64 -16.32
CA VAL A 249 27.07 11.53 -17.41
C VAL A 249 28.58 11.52 -17.52
N TYR A 250 29.07 11.21 -18.70
CA TYR A 250 30.48 11.27 -19.04
C TYR A 250 30.78 12.59 -19.75
N LEU A 251 31.88 13.24 -19.35
CA LEU A 251 32.38 14.47 -19.94
C LEU A 251 33.80 14.24 -20.46
N GLU A 252 34.01 14.49 -21.74
CA GLU A 252 35.34 14.41 -22.37
C GLU A 252 36.02 15.76 -22.33
N LEU A 253 37.21 15.83 -21.74
CA LEU A 253 38.05 17.02 -21.77
C LEU A 253 38.89 17.03 -23.07
N GLN A 254 39.20 18.18 -23.64
CA GLN A 254 40.16 18.25 -24.75
C GLN A 254 41.55 17.77 -24.30
N SER A 255 42.23 17.02 -25.16
CA SER A 255 43.56 16.47 -24.88
C SER A 255 44.57 17.55 -24.56
N GLY A 256 45.34 17.36 -23.47
CA GLY A 256 46.39 18.29 -23.05
C GLY A 256 45.91 19.54 -22.29
N MET A 257 44.61 19.66 -21.99
CA MET A 257 44.10 20.73 -21.15
C MET A 257 44.34 20.45 -19.66
N GLU A 258 44.52 21.53 -18.89
CA GLU A 258 44.58 21.49 -17.43
C GLU A 258 43.26 20.99 -16.83
N PRO A 259 43.29 20.36 -15.63
CA PRO A 259 42.08 19.90 -14.95
C PRO A 259 41.05 21.02 -14.75
N VAL A 260 39.77 20.66 -14.81
CA VAL A 260 38.66 21.63 -14.68
C VAL A 260 37.66 21.13 -13.67
N MET A 261 37.19 22.03 -12.80
CA MET A 261 36.20 21.67 -11.78
C MET A 261 34.79 21.73 -12.37
N LEU A 262 34.10 20.60 -12.42
CA LEU A 262 32.66 20.54 -12.62
C LEU A 262 31.95 20.73 -11.28
N HIS A 263 31.18 21.79 -11.12
CA HIS A 263 30.47 22.06 -9.86
C HIS A 263 29.19 21.25 -9.76
N LYS A 264 28.78 20.98 -8.52
CA LYS A 264 27.45 20.50 -8.15
C LYS A 264 26.38 21.47 -8.69
N ASP A 265 25.20 20.93 -8.98
CA ASP A 265 24.03 21.63 -9.51
C ASP A 265 24.22 22.21 -10.92
N SER A 266 25.29 21.81 -11.62
CA SER A 266 25.55 22.14 -13.02
C SER A 266 24.46 21.57 -13.92
N MET A 267 23.90 22.41 -14.80
CA MET A 267 22.72 22.08 -15.59
C MET A 267 23.08 21.29 -16.85
N LEU A 268 22.61 20.06 -16.93
CA LEU A 268 22.76 19.15 -18.07
C LEU A 268 21.43 19.02 -18.81
N VAL A 269 21.44 19.08 -20.13
CA VAL A 269 20.20 19.12 -20.93
C VAL A 269 20.22 18.08 -22.05
N THR A 270 19.08 17.43 -22.24
CA THR A 270 18.88 16.51 -23.36
C THR A 270 18.81 17.24 -24.69
N GLY A 271 19.43 16.69 -25.72
CA GLY A 271 19.47 17.31 -27.03
C GLY A 271 20.13 16.44 -28.08
N ALA A 272 20.33 17.00 -29.26
CA ALA A 272 21.14 16.37 -30.31
C ALA A 272 22.52 17.03 -30.30
N SER A 273 23.62 16.28 -30.39
CA SER A 273 24.98 16.83 -30.29
C SER A 273 25.45 17.64 -31.52
N THR A 274 24.62 18.53 -32.08
CA THR A 274 24.92 19.34 -33.27
C THR A 274 25.56 20.69 -32.96
N LEU A 275 25.50 21.14 -31.71
CA LEU A 275 26.06 22.41 -31.25
C LEU A 275 27.30 22.14 -30.38
N GLN A 276 27.99 23.20 -29.96
CA GLN A 276 29.02 23.08 -28.93
C GLN A 276 28.41 22.49 -27.63
N PRO A 277 29.16 21.62 -26.91
CA PRO A 277 28.63 20.90 -25.75
C PRO A 277 28.37 21.82 -24.55
N VAL A 278 29.05 22.97 -24.45
CA VAL A 278 28.88 23.95 -23.37
C VAL A 278 28.20 25.19 -23.93
N LEU A 279 27.10 25.61 -23.32
CA LEU A 279 26.32 26.78 -23.73
C LEU A 279 26.14 27.76 -22.56
N GLN A 280 26.15 29.05 -22.86
CA GLN A 280 25.82 30.09 -21.89
C GLN A 280 24.29 30.26 -21.81
N TYR A 281 23.72 30.34 -20.60
CA TYR A 281 22.27 30.33 -20.40
C TYR A 281 21.51 31.41 -21.20
N ASP A 282 22.09 32.61 -21.32
CA ASP A 282 21.49 33.74 -22.03
C ASP A 282 21.66 33.68 -23.56
N SER A 283 22.40 32.69 -24.08
CA SER A 283 22.59 32.54 -25.52
C SER A 283 21.31 32.08 -26.22
N ARG A 284 21.18 32.43 -27.49
CA ARG A 284 20.02 32.03 -28.30
C ARG A 284 19.92 30.51 -28.41
N GLU A 285 21.06 29.85 -28.59
CA GLU A 285 21.20 28.40 -28.72
C GLU A 285 20.72 27.70 -27.44
N ALA A 286 21.15 28.17 -26.27
CA ALA A 286 20.72 27.63 -24.98
C ALA A 286 19.19 27.74 -24.80
N GLN A 287 18.61 28.89 -25.16
CA GLN A 287 17.17 29.10 -25.07
C GLN A 287 16.38 28.25 -26.08
N GLU A 288 16.92 28.00 -27.27
CA GLU A 288 16.31 27.08 -28.25
C GLU A 288 16.31 25.64 -27.74
N VAL A 289 17.42 25.18 -27.14
CA VAL A 289 17.51 23.85 -26.52
C VAL A 289 16.53 23.72 -25.35
N LEU A 290 16.47 24.70 -24.44
CA LEU A 290 15.58 24.67 -23.28
C LEU A 290 14.10 24.77 -23.62
N LYS A 291 13.74 25.46 -24.71
CA LYS A 291 12.34 25.59 -25.17
C LYS A 291 11.89 24.43 -26.06
N LYS A 292 12.82 23.57 -26.52
CA LYS A 292 12.49 22.43 -27.36
C LYS A 292 11.53 21.51 -26.61
N LYS A 293 10.38 21.22 -27.23
CA LYS A 293 9.36 20.34 -26.64
C LYS A 293 9.98 18.99 -26.33
N GLY A 294 9.94 18.59 -25.05
CA GLY A 294 10.50 17.33 -24.57
C GLY A 294 11.92 17.41 -24.01
N ALA A 295 12.59 18.58 -24.04
CA ALA A 295 13.87 18.74 -23.37
C ALA A 295 13.74 18.48 -21.86
N LYS A 296 14.62 17.63 -21.33
CA LYS A 296 14.74 17.30 -19.91
C LYS A 296 16.03 17.89 -19.38
N VAL A 297 15.95 18.37 -18.14
CA VAL A 297 17.06 19.01 -17.44
C VAL A 297 17.47 18.13 -16.27
N PHE A 298 18.77 17.91 -16.17
CA PHE A 298 19.42 17.19 -15.09
C PHE A 298 20.41 18.12 -14.40
N GLN A 299 20.73 17.83 -13.15
CA GLN A 299 21.74 18.57 -12.39
C GLN A 299 22.72 17.62 -11.75
N THR A 300 24.00 17.99 -11.73
CA THR A 300 25.05 17.20 -11.09
C THR A 300 24.85 17.14 -9.57
N LEU A 301 25.01 15.97 -8.98
CA LEU A 301 24.79 15.76 -7.54
C LEU A 301 26.02 16.10 -6.68
N HIS A 302 27.19 16.15 -7.29
CA HIS A 302 28.45 16.46 -6.61
C HIS A 302 29.42 17.16 -7.56
N ASP A 303 30.44 17.73 -6.94
CA ASP A 303 31.61 18.29 -7.60
C ASP A 303 32.47 17.17 -8.22
N LEU A 304 33.09 17.40 -9.39
CA LEU A 304 34.01 16.46 -10.04
C LEU A 304 35.15 17.21 -10.73
N GLU A 305 36.39 16.84 -10.46
CA GLU A 305 37.56 17.36 -11.19
C GLU A 305 37.77 16.55 -12.48
N LEU A 306 37.57 17.18 -13.63
CA LEU A 306 37.74 16.57 -14.95
C LEU A 306 39.22 16.58 -15.36
N ARG A 307 39.74 15.43 -15.82
CA ARG A 307 41.15 15.27 -16.21
C ARG A 307 41.27 14.66 -17.59
N SER A 308 42.17 15.18 -18.42
CA SER A 308 42.39 14.63 -19.77
C SER A 308 42.96 13.20 -19.73
N GLU A 309 43.73 12.85 -18.69
CA GLU A 309 44.23 11.49 -18.41
C GLU A 309 43.10 10.46 -18.19
N HIS A 310 41.91 10.91 -17.78
CA HIS A 310 40.76 10.04 -17.49
C HIS A 310 39.80 9.89 -18.68
N ASN A 311 40.11 10.50 -19.83
CA ASN A 311 39.27 10.39 -21.02
C ASN A 311 39.30 8.99 -21.64
N GLN A 312 40.49 8.41 -21.72
CA GLN A 312 40.74 7.11 -22.35
C GLN A 312 41.83 6.40 -21.56
N ILE A 313 41.43 5.36 -20.82
CA ILE A 313 42.34 4.53 -20.04
C ILE A 313 42.31 3.12 -20.63
N GLU A 314 43.44 2.68 -21.15
CA GLU A 314 43.59 1.37 -21.77
C GLU A 314 43.77 0.27 -20.72
N PHE A 315 43.20 -0.91 -21.01
CA PHE A 315 43.43 -2.11 -20.21
C PHE A 315 44.75 -2.77 -20.59
N TYR A 316 45.48 -3.26 -19.59
CA TYR A 316 46.73 -3.99 -19.79
C TYR A 316 46.47 -5.49 -19.95
N THR A 317 47.01 -6.09 -21.01
CA THR A 317 46.74 -7.49 -21.38
C THR A 317 47.84 -8.47 -20.97
N TRP A 318 48.89 -8.02 -20.30
CA TRP A 318 50.03 -8.86 -19.89
C TRP A 318 50.67 -9.66 -21.05
N GLY A 319 50.63 -9.11 -22.27
CA GLY A 319 51.14 -9.76 -23.48
C GLY A 319 50.20 -10.81 -24.11
N ALA A 320 49.00 -11.01 -23.57
CA ALA A 320 48.00 -11.88 -24.17
C ALA A 320 47.44 -11.26 -25.47
N THR A 321 47.46 -12.05 -26.55
CA THR A 321 46.91 -11.64 -27.85
C THR A 321 45.38 -11.69 -27.87
N GLU A 322 44.77 -12.57 -27.08
CA GLU A 322 43.34 -12.65 -26.85
C GLU A 322 43.05 -12.61 -25.34
N PHE A 323 42.31 -11.60 -24.89
CA PHE A 323 42.02 -11.38 -23.46
C PHE A 323 40.58 -10.88 -23.26
N TYR A 324 39.87 -11.51 -22.34
CA TYR A 324 38.51 -11.14 -21.94
C TYR A 324 38.43 -11.00 -20.43
N LEU A 325 37.85 -9.90 -19.97
CA LEU A 325 37.33 -9.80 -18.61
C LEU A 325 36.01 -10.57 -18.57
N LYS A 326 35.96 -11.67 -17.82
CA LYS A 326 34.79 -12.55 -17.77
C LYS A 326 33.64 -11.88 -17.02
N LYS A 327 32.41 -12.27 -17.35
CA LYS A 327 31.25 -11.95 -16.50
C LYS A 327 31.53 -12.34 -15.04
N GLY A 328 31.24 -11.45 -14.10
CA GLY A 328 31.49 -11.60 -12.67
C GLY A 328 32.88 -11.12 -12.21
N THR A 329 33.74 -10.65 -13.11
CA THR A 329 35.05 -10.11 -12.74
C THR A 329 34.89 -8.79 -11.96
N THR A 330 35.75 -8.60 -10.95
CA THR A 330 35.81 -7.43 -10.08
C THR A 330 37.17 -6.73 -10.06
N THR A 331 38.11 -7.19 -10.89
CA THR A 331 39.49 -6.67 -10.94
C THR A 331 39.97 -6.50 -12.37
N ALA A 332 40.83 -5.51 -12.60
CA ALA A 332 41.49 -5.30 -13.89
C ALA A 332 42.83 -4.56 -13.71
N THR A 333 43.68 -4.64 -14.72
CA THR A 333 44.92 -3.88 -14.79
C THR A 333 44.81 -2.84 -15.90
N LEU A 334 45.20 -1.60 -15.61
CA LEU A 334 45.17 -0.46 -16.51
C LEU A 334 46.59 -0.01 -16.83
N VAL A 335 46.77 0.60 -18.00
CA VAL A 335 48.06 1.16 -18.45
C VAL A 335 48.26 2.55 -17.83
N GLY A 336 49.47 2.81 -17.29
CA GLY A 336 49.87 4.10 -16.73
C GLY A 336 49.85 4.16 -15.20
N HIS A 337 50.55 5.16 -14.63
CA HIS A 337 50.49 5.51 -13.21
C HIS A 337 49.35 6.52 -12.98
N LEU A 338 48.15 6.04 -12.76
CA LEU A 338 46.96 6.87 -12.59
C LEU A 338 46.85 7.32 -11.13
N ARG A 339 47.76 8.22 -10.70
CA ARG A 339 47.88 8.69 -9.29
C ARG A 339 46.66 9.46 -8.79
N HIS A 340 45.79 9.89 -9.70
CA HIS A 340 44.57 10.63 -9.39
C HIS A 340 43.33 9.73 -9.32
N LEU A 341 43.46 8.44 -9.63
CA LEU A 341 42.43 7.45 -9.31
C LEU A 341 42.59 6.97 -7.88
N GLN A 342 41.52 7.06 -7.11
CA GLN A 342 41.47 6.70 -5.70
C GLN A 342 40.33 5.73 -5.42
N LYS A 343 40.38 5.12 -4.23
CA LYS A 343 39.22 4.40 -3.68
C LYS A 343 38.04 5.38 -3.63
N GLY A 344 36.89 4.93 -4.12
CA GLY A 344 35.68 5.73 -4.19
C GLY A 344 35.47 6.39 -5.54
N ASP A 345 36.40 6.32 -6.50
CA ASP A 345 36.17 6.86 -7.85
C ASP A 345 35.30 5.93 -8.71
N LEU A 346 34.74 6.50 -9.77
CA LEU A 346 33.91 5.78 -10.73
C LEU A 346 34.67 5.58 -12.05
N LEU A 347 34.53 4.40 -12.62
CA LEU A 347 35.01 4.11 -13.98
C LEU A 347 33.87 3.57 -14.83
N LEU A 348 33.70 4.14 -16.02
CA LEU A 348 32.93 3.54 -17.10
C LEU A 348 33.82 2.53 -17.82
N LEU A 349 33.40 1.27 -17.87
CA LEU A 349 34.01 0.23 -18.70
C LEU A 349 33.12 0.04 -19.92
N GLU A 350 33.66 0.23 -21.12
CA GLU A 350 32.90 0.10 -22.36
C GLU A 350 33.63 -0.63 -23.48
N GLU A 351 32.87 -1.36 -24.29
CA GLU A 351 33.30 -1.85 -25.60
C GLU A 351 33.17 -0.72 -26.63
N VAL A 352 34.31 -0.27 -27.16
CA VAL A 352 34.39 0.83 -28.14
C VAL A 352 34.30 0.29 -29.57
N LYS A 353 34.86 -0.90 -29.82
CA LYS A 353 34.83 -1.57 -31.12
C LYS A 353 34.36 -3.01 -30.99
N ASN A 354 33.53 -3.43 -31.93
CA ASN A 354 33.02 -4.79 -31.98
C ASN A 354 34.17 -5.78 -32.25
N PRO A 355 34.39 -6.80 -31.40
CA PRO A 355 35.52 -7.74 -31.54
C PRO A 355 35.46 -8.66 -32.76
N GLN A 356 34.32 -8.78 -33.44
CA GLN A 356 34.16 -9.60 -34.64
C GLN A 356 34.21 -8.76 -35.93
N THR A 357 33.55 -7.59 -35.94
CA THR A 357 33.37 -6.80 -37.17
C THR A 357 34.34 -5.61 -37.27
N GLY A 358 34.88 -5.12 -36.14
CA GLY A 358 35.67 -3.88 -36.09
C GLY A 358 34.83 -2.60 -36.26
N GLU A 359 33.50 -2.72 -36.32
CA GLU A 359 32.56 -1.59 -36.29
C GLU A 359 32.43 -1.03 -34.87
N ASP A 360 31.53 -0.07 -34.65
CA ASP A 360 31.29 0.49 -33.33
C ASP A 360 30.82 -0.58 -32.33
N GLY A 361 31.35 -0.51 -31.12
CA GLY A 361 31.11 -1.48 -30.06
C GLY A 361 29.65 -1.53 -29.60
N ASN A 362 29.27 -2.64 -28.99
CA ASN A 362 27.90 -2.82 -28.51
C ASN A 362 27.57 -1.84 -27.36
N PRO A 363 26.58 -0.95 -27.50
CA PRO A 363 26.20 -0.03 -26.42
C PRO A 363 25.69 -0.73 -25.16
N GLU A 364 25.24 -2.00 -25.25
CA GLU A 364 24.87 -2.82 -24.09
C GLU A 364 26.08 -3.27 -23.26
N HIS A 365 27.29 -3.24 -23.84
CA HIS A 365 28.53 -3.58 -23.16
C HIS A 365 29.16 -2.34 -22.51
N ARG A 366 28.34 -1.60 -21.75
CA ARG A 366 28.76 -0.45 -20.95
C ARG A 366 28.36 -0.67 -19.50
N GLN A 367 29.28 -0.45 -18.57
CA GLN A 367 28.99 -0.57 -17.14
C GLN A 367 29.82 0.42 -16.35
N VAL A 368 29.21 1.07 -15.36
CA VAL A 368 29.90 1.94 -14.42
C VAL A 368 30.20 1.13 -13.17
N VAL A 369 31.42 1.23 -12.67
CA VAL A 369 31.91 0.50 -11.48
C VAL A 369 32.49 1.47 -10.46
N ARG A 370 32.31 1.19 -9.17
CA ARG A 370 32.93 1.92 -8.06
C ARG A 370 34.24 1.25 -7.63
N LEU A 371 35.35 1.97 -7.66
CA LEU A 371 36.65 1.47 -7.23
C LEU A 371 36.70 1.31 -5.70
N THR A 372 36.99 0.09 -5.24
CA THR A 372 37.19 -0.23 -3.81
C THR A 372 38.66 -0.24 -3.44
N ARG A 373 39.53 -0.50 -4.41
CA ARG A 373 40.98 -0.50 -4.23
C ARG A 373 41.66 -0.05 -5.52
N VAL A 374 42.67 0.81 -5.39
CA VAL A 374 43.51 1.28 -6.49
C VAL A 374 44.96 1.17 -6.05
N ASN A 375 45.78 0.54 -6.87
CA ASN A 375 47.23 0.45 -6.68
C ASN A 375 47.93 1.00 -7.93
N SER A 376 48.32 2.27 -7.87
CA SER A 376 48.92 3.00 -8.99
C SER A 376 50.43 2.86 -9.12
N ASP A 377 51.10 2.20 -8.17
CA ASP A 377 52.57 2.17 -8.07
C ASP A 377 53.18 0.87 -8.62
N LEU A 378 52.44 0.18 -9.49
CA LEU A 378 52.89 -1.06 -10.14
C LEU A 378 53.62 -0.74 -11.44
N GLU A 379 54.62 -1.55 -11.77
CA GLU A 379 55.30 -1.52 -13.06
C GLU A 379 55.54 -2.96 -13.53
N ASP A 380 55.31 -3.22 -14.82
CA ASP A 380 55.78 -4.45 -15.45
C ASP A 380 57.16 -4.21 -16.08
N VAL A 381 58.19 -4.77 -15.45
CA VAL A 381 59.60 -4.69 -15.87
C VAL A 381 59.82 -5.26 -17.27
N ILE A 382 59.02 -6.25 -17.70
CA ILE A 382 59.14 -6.86 -19.03
C ILE A 382 58.14 -6.30 -20.03
N GLY A 383 57.25 -5.39 -19.62
CA GLY A 383 56.11 -4.94 -20.41
C GLY A 383 56.49 -4.31 -21.75
N GLY A 384 57.65 -3.67 -21.82
CA GLY A 384 58.21 -3.09 -23.05
C GLY A 384 58.43 -4.10 -24.19
N ARG A 385 58.61 -5.39 -23.85
CA ARG A 385 58.78 -6.46 -24.84
C ARG A 385 57.52 -6.75 -25.65
N PHE A 386 56.36 -6.29 -25.19
CA PHE A 386 55.07 -6.49 -25.86
C PHE A 386 54.66 -5.29 -26.73
N LYS A 387 55.44 -4.20 -26.75
CA LYS A 387 55.22 -3.06 -27.65
C LYS A 387 55.61 -3.41 -29.09
N ASP A 388 55.08 -2.66 -30.05
CA ASP A 388 55.49 -2.72 -31.46
C ASP A 388 56.09 -1.36 -31.89
N PRO A 389 57.43 -1.21 -32.04
CA PRO A 389 58.47 -2.24 -31.87
C PRO A 389 58.79 -2.56 -30.39
N PRO A 390 59.28 -3.78 -30.09
CA PRO A 390 59.56 -4.20 -28.71
C PRO A 390 60.81 -3.51 -28.14
N ASP A 391 60.71 -3.05 -26.90
CA ASP A 391 61.80 -2.44 -26.13
C ASP A 391 62.03 -3.16 -24.77
N ASN A 392 62.95 -2.65 -23.95
CA ASN A 392 63.23 -3.18 -22.60
C ASN A 392 62.75 -2.22 -21.49
N THR A 393 61.82 -1.32 -21.81
CA THR A 393 61.32 -0.35 -20.82
C THR A 393 60.27 -0.99 -19.94
N ALA A 394 60.30 -0.66 -18.64
CA ALA A 394 59.20 -1.01 -17.76
C ALA A 394 57.93 -0.25 -18.18
N VAL A 395 56.78 -0.91 -18.13
CA VAL A 395 55.49 -0.29 -18.41
C VAL A 395 54.81 0.02 -17.07
N PRO A 396 54.46 1.29 -16.80
CA PRO A 396 53.73 1.64 -15.59
C PRO A 396 52.31 1.12 -15.65
N LEU A 397 51.80 0.60 -14.53
CA LEU A 397 50.50 -0.05 -14.42
C LEU A 397 49.72 0.48 -13.20
N THR A 398 48.40 0.44 -13.32
CA THR A 398 47.49 0.65 -12.20
C THR A 398 46.58 -0.56 -12.06
N GLU A 399 46.63 -1.25 -10.92
CA GLU A 399 45.70 -2.33 -10.60
C GLU A 399 44.47 -1.76 -9.89
N ILE A 400 43.29 -2.15 -10.36
CA ILE A 400 42.02 -1.72 -9.81
C ILE A 400 41.18 -2.91 -9.37
N GLU A 401 40.47 -2.73 -8.26
CA GLU A 401 39.40 -3.61 -7.80
C GLU A 401 38.14 -2.76 -7.59
N TRP A 402 36.98 -3.31 -7.92
CA TRP A 402 35.69 -2.66 -7.72
C TRP A 402 34.72 -3.53 -6.93
N ALA A 403 33.64 -2.91 -6.46
CA ALA A 403 32.68 -3.52 -5.56
C ALA A 403 32.03 -4.78 -6.17
N LEU A 404 31.80 -5.81 -5.34
CA LEU A 404 31.19 -7.07 -5.76
C LEU A 404 29.80 -6.89 -6.41
N PRO A 405 28.89 -6.00 -5.92
CA PRO A 405 27.62 -5.71 -6.60
C PRO A 405 27.78 -5.07 -7.98
N ASP A 406 28.96 -4.48 -8.26
CA ASP A 406 29.33 -3.90 -9.55
C ASP A 406 30.12 -4.90 -10.43
N ALA A 407 30.14 -6.19 -10.09
CA ALA A 407 30.78 -7.21 -10.92
C ALA A 407 30.24 -7.16 -12.36
N LEU A 408 31.11 -7.40 -13.34
CA LEU A 408 30.75 -7.25 -14.76
C LEU A 408 29.55 -8.13 -15.14
N LYS A 409 28.50 -7.54 -15.71
CA LYS A 409 27.27 -8.26 -16.12
C LYS A 409 27.44 -9.04 -17.44
N PHE A 410 28.45 -8.71 -18.21
CA PHE A 410 28.81 -9.31 -19.50
C PHE A 410 30.32 -9.57 -19.56
N SER A 411 30.77 -10.32 -20.56
CA SER A 411 32.21 -10.51 -20.80
C SER A 411 32.72 -9.39 -21.71
N LEU A 412 33.74 -8.65 -21.27
CA LEU A 412 34.32 -7.53 -22.02
C LEU A 412 35.59 -7.99 -22.75
N CYS A 413 35.63 -7.83 -24.08
CA CYS A 413 36.79 -8.21 -24.89
C CYS A 413 37.82 -7.08 -24.92
N VAL A 414 38.98 -7.31 -24.33
CA VAL A 414 40.04 -6.30 -24.25
C VAL A 414 41.00 -6.41 -25.43
N ALA A 415 41.36 -7.63 -25.82
CA ALA A 415 42.24 -7.87 -26.96
C ALA A 415 41.78 -9.08 -27.76
N LYS A 416 41.90 -8.99 -29.09
CA LYS A 416 41.64 -10.08 -30.02
C LYS A 416 42.39 -9.88 -31.34
N PRO A 417 43.10 -10.89 -31.86
CA PRO A 417 43.94 -10.74 -33.05
C PRO A 417 43.16 -10.69 -34.38
N SER A 418 41.87 -11.05 -34.38
CA SER A 418 41.05 -11.16 -35.60
C SER A 418 40.46 -9.84 -36.09
N CYS A 419 40.57 -8.74 -35.34
CA CYS A 419 40.08 -7.44 -35.80
C CYS A 419 41.05 -6.83 -36.82
N PRO A 420 40.56 -6.32 -37.97
CA PRO A 420 41.40 -5.59 -38.91
C PRO A 420 42.03 -4.39 -38.20
N LYS A 421 43.33 -4.16 -38.39
CA LYS A 421 44.16 -3.10 -37.76
C LYS A 421 43.41 -1.75 -37.71
N THR A 422 42.60 -1.59 -36.69
CA THR A 422 42.05 -0.33 -36.23
C THR A 422 43.05 0.15 -35.19
N THR A 423 43.47 1.40 -35.28
CA THR A 423 44.37 2.03 -34.31
C THR A 423 43.71 2.17 -32.93
N ASP A 424 42.40 1.98 -32.85
CA ASP A 424 41.62 2.20 -31.64
C ASP A 424 41.51 0.91 -30.80
N PRO A 425 41.62 1.00 -29.47
CA PRO A 425 41.45 -0.14 -28.57
C PRO A 425 40.01 -0.70 -28.60
N LEU A 426 39.87 -2.02 -28.43
CA LEU A 426 38.55 -2.69 -28.45
C LEU A 426 37.65 -2.26 -27.29
N SER A 427 38.24 -2.15 -26.10
CA SER A 427 37.54 -1.73 -24.88
C SER A 427 38.37 -0.71 -24.10
N LEU A 428 37.70 0.23 -23.46
CA LEU A 428 38.32 1.31 -22.69
C LEU A 428 37.66 1.48 -21.33
N ALA A 429 38.44 1.98 -20.38
CA ALA A 429 37.96 2.55 -19.14
C ALA A 429 37.96 4.09 -19.23
N ARG A 430 36.96 4.76 -18.64
CA ARG A 430 36.88 6.23 -18.58
C ARG A 430 36.51 6.71 -17.18
N GLY A 431 37.19 7.74 -16.68
CA GLY A 431 37.03 8.22 -15.29
C GLY A 431 36.27 9.54 -15.12
N ASN A 432 36.08 10.33 -16.19
CA ASN A 432 35.36 11.60 -16.11
C ASN A 432 33.84 11.40 -16.10
N ILE A 433 33.33 10.70 -15.09
CA ILE A 433 31.91 10.36 -14.95
C ILE A 433 31.32 10.95 -13.68
N VAL A 434 30.20 11.64 -13.83
CA VAL A 434 29.48 12.31 -12.75
C VAL A 434 28.07 11.75 -12.62
N LEU A 435 27.56 11.68 -11.39
CA LEU A 435 26.15 11.37 -11.15
C LEU A 435 25.31 12.65 -11.27
N ALA A 436 24.24 12.58 -12.04
CA ALA A 436 23.26 13.65 -12.16
C ALA A 436 21.85 13.10 -11.94
N ASP A 437 20.91 13.97 -11.57
CA ASP A 437 19.51 13.60 -11.40
C ASP A 437 18.55 14.59 -12.07
N HIS A 438 17.36 14.12 -12.42
CA HIS A 438 16.38 14.87 -13.17
C HIS A 438 15.72 15.94 -12.30
N GLY A 439 15.65 17.16 -12.81
CA GLY A 439 15.02 18.29 -12.13
C GLY A 439 15.75 19.58 -12.43
N LYS A 440 14.99 20.65 -12.67
CA LYS A 440 15.48 22.00 -12.92
C LYS A 440 15.27 22.86 -11.67
N SER A 441 16.35 23.43 -11.11
CA SER A 441 16.23 24.43 -10.04
C SER A 441 15.52 25.69 -10.51
N GLN A 442 14.67 26.24 -9.65
CA GLN A 442 13.96 27.49 -9.85
C GLN A 442 13.72 28.20 -8.51
N GLU A 443 13.62 29.51 -8.58
CA GLU A 443 13.21 30.35 -7.46
C GLU A 443 11.79 30.87 -7.66
N ASP A 444 11.03 30.95 -6.58
CA ASP A 444 9.70 31.52 -6.49
C ASP A 444 9.68 32.60 -5.42
N ASN A 445 9.81 33.84 -5.89
CA ASN A 445 9.89 35.05 -5.08
C ASN A 445 8.52 35.73 -4.92
N ASN A 446 7.47 35.23 -5.57
CA ASN A 446 6.15 35.87 -5.64
C ASN A 446 5.08 35.11 -4.84
N MET A 447 5.49 34.48 -3.74
CA MET A 447 4.57 33.78 -2.85
C MET A 447 3.60 34.77 -2.16
N PRO A 448 2.34 34.40 -1.96
CA PRO A 448 1.37 35.29 -1.30
C PRO A 448 1.84 35.61 0.12
N LYS A 449 1.63 36.85 0.59
CA LYS A 449 1.96 37.22 1.98
C LYS A 449 1.09 36.44 2.96
N VAL A 450 1.64 36.13 4.12
CA VAL A 450 0.92 35.44 5.19
C VAL A 450 -0.23 36.32 5.68
N GLN A 451 -1.46 35.80 5.60
CA GLN A 451 -2.65 36.52 6.03
C GLN A 451 -2.77 36.55 7.55
N ALA A 452 -3.42 37.58 8.10
CA ALA A 452 -3.64 37.70 9.54
C ALA A 452 -4.71 36.73 10.08
N SER A 453 -5.56 36.19 9.21
CA SER A 453 -6.65 35.27 9.55
C SER A 453 -6.78 34.17 8.49
N GLY A 454 -6.98 32.93 8.94
CA GLY A 454 -7.15 31.76 8.08
C GLY A 454 -5.88 30.93 7.90
N ASP A 455 -6.04 29.73 7.34
CA ASP A 455 -4.94 28.81 7.06
C ASP A 455 -4.08 29.34 5.90
N TYR A 456 -2.82 29.65 6.16
CA TYR A 456 -1.87 30.00 5.11
C TYR A 456 -1.41 28.74 4.36
N ARG A 457 -1.97 28.53 3.16
CA ARG A 457 -1.64 27.39 2.29
C ARG A 457 -1.25 27.85 0.87
N PRO A 458 -0.05 28.40 0.69
CA PRO A 458 0.36 28.89 -0.62
C PRO A 458 0.61 27.74 -1.60
N GLN A 459 0.30 27.99 -2.86
CA GLN A 459 0.57 27.11 -3.98
C GLN A 459 1.91 27.51 -4.62
N LEU A 460 2.76 26.54 -4.98
CA LEU A 460 3.96 26.80 -5.76
C LEU A 460 3.61 27.17 -7.22
N SER A 461 4.35 28.11 -7.82
CA SER A 461 4.07 28.59 -9.19
C SER A 461 4.24 27.55 -10.31
N LYS A 462 5.02 26.49 -10.10
CA LYS A 462 5.21 25.40 -11.06
C LYS A 462 4.77 24.06 -10.47
N SER A 463 4.19 23.23 -11.34
CA SER A 463 3.87 21.83 -11.05
C SER A 463 5.12 20.95 -11.11
N ASP A 464 4.96 19.66 -10.79
CA ASP A 464 6.01 18.64 -10.89
C ASP A 464 7.20 18.88 -9.96
N LEU A 465 6.93 19.21 -8.69
CA LEU A 465 7.97 19.29 -7.67
C LEU A 465 8.80 17.98 -7.65
N THR A 466 10.12 18.13 -7.70
CA THR A 466 11.07 17.01 -7.65
C THR A 466 11.09 16.40 -6.26
N TYR A 467 10.90 15.08 -6.20
CA TYR A 467 11.19 14.26 -5.03
C TYR A 467 12.42 13.41 -5.35
N SER A 468 13.40 13.37 -4.45
CA SER A 468 14.60 12.54 -4.61
C SER A 468 15.04 11.96 -3.28
N GLU A 469 15.69 10.79 -3.33
CA GLU A 469 16.33 10.24 -2.15
C GLU A 469 17.57 11.07 -1.83
N VAL A 470 17.76 11.38 -0.54
CA VAL A 470 18.83 12.27 -0.08
C VAL A 470 20.19 11.69 -0.48
N TYR A 471 20.89 12.41 -1.35
CA TYR A 471 22.24 12.04 -1.77
C TYR A 471 23.30 12.67 -0.86
N LYS A 472 24.11 11.84 -0.20
CA LYS A 472 25.26 12.25 0.61
C LYS A 472 26.54 11.74 -0.03
N HIS A 473 27.31 12.64 -0.65
CA HIS A 473 28.46 12.28 -1.47
C HIS A 473 29.50 11.42 -0.74
N GLU A 474 29.86 11.76 0.50
CA GLU A 474 30.86 11.00 1.27
C GLU A 474 30.41 9.58 1.62
N GLN A 475 29.11 9.35 1.86
CA GLN A 475 28.57 8.01 2.06
C GLN A 475 28.50 7.24 0.74
N ALA A 476 28.08 7.92 -0.34
CA ALA A 476 27.96 7.35 -1.68
C ALA A 476 29.29 6.90 -2.31
N LYS A 477 30.44 7.37 -1.82
CA LYS A 477 31.77 6.89 -2.24
C LYS A 477 32.07 5.47 -1.77
N GLU A 478 31.48 5.06 -0.66
CA GLU A 478 31.62 3.71 -0.11
C GLU A 478 30.56 2.74 -0.67
N GLU A 479 29.56 3.26 -1.38
CA GLU A 479 28.48 2.48 -2.00
C GLU A 479 28.80 2.06 -3.45
N PRO A 480 28.38 0.85 -3.87
CA PRO A 480 28.49 0.39 -5.25
C PRO A 480 27.75 1.30 -6.25
N ALA A 481 28.31 1.47 -7.44
CA ALA A 481 27.72 2.29 -8.50
C ALA A 481 26.32 1.79 -8.93
N ALA A 482 26.09 0.47 -8.92
CA ALA A 482 24.80 -0.13 -9.28
C ALA A 482 23.66 0.29 -8.33
N GLN A 483 23.95 0.57 -7.06
CA GLN A 483 22.94 0.98 -6.08
C GLN A 483 22.57 2.46 -6.23
N LEU A 484 23.47 3.30 -6.73
CA LEU A 484 23.25 4.75 -6.79
C LEU A 484 22.17 5.19 -7.79
N LEU A 485 21.89 4.39 -8.81
CA LEU A 485 20.77 4.65 -9.73
C LEU A 485 19.41 4.22 -9.16
N GLN A 486 19.40 3.30 -8.20
CA GLN A 486 18.17 2.78 -7.60
C GLN A 486 17.76 3.68 -6.44
N GLN A 487 16.60 4.32 -6.58
CA GLN A 487 16.01 5.15 -5.52
C GLN A 487 14.80 4.45 -4.93
N LYS A 488 14.57 4.62 -3.63
CA LYS A 488 13.35 4.17 -2.95
C LYS A 488 12.33 5.31 -2.86
N PRO A 489 11.18 5.25 -3.56
CA PRO A 489 10.18 6.32 -3.56
C PRO A 489 9.68 6.73 -2.18
N HIS A 490 9.56 5.77 -1.25
CA HIS A 490 9.12 6.06 0.13
C HIS A 490 10.15 6.85 0.96
N ASN A 491 11.44 6.82 0.56
CA ASN A 491 12.50 7.60 1.20
C ASN A 491 12.71 8.97 0.51
N ALA A 492 12.03 9.21 -0.60
CA ALA A 492 12.23 10.42 -1.38
C ALA A 492 11.64 11.64 -0.66
N VAL A 493 12.45 12.68 -0.53
CA VAL A 493 12.06 13.95 0.10
C VAL A 493 11.88 15.04 -0.97
N PRO A 494 11.01 16.04 -0.74
CA PRO A 494 10.85 17.14 -1.67
C PRO A 494 12.13 17.97 -1.73
N VAL A 495 12.64 18.24 -2.92
CA VAL A 495 13.80 19.13 -3.12
C VAL A 495 13.30 20.58 -3.15
N LEU A 496 13.07 21.12 -1.96
CA LEU A 496 12.52 22.46 -1.72
C LEU A 496 13.18 23.06 -0.47
N CYS A 497 13.73 24.25 -0.64
CA CYS A 497 14.17 25.13 0.44
C CYS A 497 13.17 26.29 0.56
N LEU A 498 12.71 26.56 1.77
CA LEU A 498 11.75 27.63 2.04
C LEU A 498 12.33 28.58 3.07
N GLN A 499 12.22 29.88 2.81
CA GLN A 499 12.69 30.92 3.72
C GLN A 499 11.57 31.93 3.97
N SER A 500 11.47 32.41 5.19
CA SER A 500 10.54 33.47 5.57
C SER A 500 11.29 34.67 6.12
N SER A 501 10.81 35.87 5.82
CA SER A 501 11.31 37.09 6.45
C SER A 501 10.16 37.94 6.96
N ALA A 502 10.28 38.47 8.17
CA ALA A 502 9.31 39.42 8.70
C ALA A 502 9.46 40.76 7.99
N SER A 503 8.36 41.48 7.80
CA SER A 503 8.31 42.68 6.95
C SER A 503 9.26 43.81 7.38
N ASN A 504 9.76 43.77 8.62
CA ASN A 504 10.62 44.77 9.25
C ASN A 504 12.04 44.28 9.58
N SER A 505 12.38 43.03 9.23
CA SER A 505 13.70 42.42 9.48
C SER A 505 14.36 42.05 8.16
N GLY A 506 15.65 42.31 8.00
CA GLY A 506 16.44 41.78 6.86
C GLY A 506 16.81 40.30 7.00
N ASP A 507 16.47 39.69 8.13
CA ASP A 507 16.84 38.31 8.46
C ASP A 507 15.85 37.32 7.84
N TRP A 508 16.41 36.25 7.27
CA TRP A 508 15.66 35.14 6.69
C TRP A 508 15.75 33.92 7.59
N GLU A 509 14.60 33.39 7.97
CA GLU A 509 14.46 32.14 8.71
C GLU A 509 14.19 30.99 7.73
N THR A 510 14.97 29.91 7.85
CA THR A 510 14.82 28.71 7.01
C THR A 510 13.78 27.76 7.61
N TRP A 511 12.93 27.22 6.75
CA TRP A 511 11.93 26.22 7.07
C TRP A 511 12.32 24.85 6.50
N TYR A 512 11.98 23.78 7.22
CA TYR A 512 12.34 22.40 6.87
C TYR A 512 11.10 21.59 6.48
N ALA A 513 11.20 20.87 5.36
CA ALA A 513 10.12 20.01 4.91
C ALA A 513 10.08 18.73 5.75
N GLN A 514 8.91 18.41 6.31
CA GLN A 514 8.64 17.18 7.05
C GLN A 514 7.53 16.36 6.35
N PRO A 515 7.50 15.03 6.54
CA PRO A 515 6.39 14.20 6.05
C PRO A 515 5.04 14.58 6.67
N ASP A 516 5.06 14.90 7.97
CA ASP A 516 3.94 15.37 8.79
C ASP A 516 4.46 16.26 9.94
N LEU A 517 3.54 16.86 10.70
CA LEU A 517 3.87 17.76 11.81
C LEU A 517 3.59 17.14 13.19
N LEU A 518 3.27 15.84 13.27
CA LEU A 518 2.85 15.19 14.51
C LEU A 518 3.99 15.18 15.56
N ASN A 519 5.23 15.09 15.08
CA ASN A 519 6.44 15.11 15.92
C ASN A 519 7.09 16.51 16.01
N SER A 520 6.52 17.52 15.34
CA SER A 520 7.06 18.88 15.33
C SER A 520 6.64 19.63 16.59
N ASN A 521 7.61 20.23 17.29
CA ASN A 521 7.32 21.09 18.43
C ASN A 521 6.75 22.45 18.00
N GLN A 522 6.10 23.18 18.93
CA GLN A 522 5.46 24.48 18.67
C GLN A 522 6.36 25.58 18.10
N PHE A 523 7.68 25.47 18.26
CA PHE A 523 8.66 26.45 17.76
C PHE A 523 9.41 25.97 16.51
N ALA A 524 9.18 24.73 16.09
CA ALA A 524 9.87 24.14 14.96
C ALA A 524 9.36 24.78 13.67
N SER A 525 10.29 25.34 12.89
CA SER A 525 10.03 25.93 11.57
C SER A 525 9.89 24.84 10.52
N ASP A 526 8.94 23.93 10.75
CA ASP A 526 8.64 22.79 9.88
C ASP A 526 7.41 23.08 9.02
N PHE A 527 7.39 22.52 7.82
CA PHE A 527 6.23 22.56 6.93
C PHE A 527 6.07 21.25 6.18
N VAL A 528 4.88 21.01 5.63
CA VAL A 528 4.55 19.81 4.86
C VAL A 528 4.21 20.21 3.44
N VAL A 529 4.75 19.47 2.48
CA VAL A 529 4.36 19.58 1.08
C VAL A 529 3.23 18.59 0.80
N GLU A 530 2.09 19.10 0.34
CA GLU A 530 0.94 18.31 -0.08
C GLU A 530 0.79 18.42 -1.61
N MET A 531 0.96 17.30 -2.30
CA MET A 531 0.81 17.23 -3.75
C MET A 531 -0.63 16.85 -4.11
N GLU A 532 -1.19 17.50 -5.11
CA GLU A 532 -2.48 17.14 -5.69
C GLU A 532 -2.30 16.25 -6.94
N SER A 533 -3.38 15.60 -7.40
CA SER A 533 -3.35 14.70 -8.57
C SER A 533 -2.87 15.36 -9.88
N ASP A 534 -2.99 16.68 -10.02
CA ASP A 534 -2.50 17.47 -11.15
C ASP A 534 -1.00 17.83 -11.02
N ARG A 535 -0.32 17.32 -9.98
CA ARG A 535 1.08 17.58 -9.64
C ARG A 535 1.36 19.01 -9.16
N THR A 536 0.31 19.73 -8.76
CA THR A 536 0.42 21.00 -8.04
C THR A 536 0.84 20.76 -6.59
N ALA A 537 1.74 21.61 -6.07
CA ALA A 537 2.22 21.54 -4.69
C ALA A 537 1.60 22.65 -3.83
N TYR A 538 1.02 22.26 -2.70
CA TYR A 538 0.54 23.16 -1.65
C TYR A 538 1.42 23.01 -0.40
N LEU A 539 1.74 24.13 0.25
CA LEU A 539 2.52 24.12 1.49
C LEU A 539 1.58 24.25 2.68
N ARG A 540 1.73 23.37 3.67
CA ARG A 540 0.99 23.41 4.93
C ARG A 540 1.96 23.63 6.09
N PHE A 541 1.63 24.58 6.95
CA PHE A 541 2.44 24.92 8.12
C PHE A 541 1.77 24.45 9.42
N GLY A 542 2.49 24.60 10.52
CA GLY A 542 1.96 24.34 11.86
C GLY A 542 0.93 25.36 12.31
N ASP A 543 0.21 25.01 13.37
CA ASP A 543 -0.83 25.82 14.00
C ASP A 543 -0.35 26.53 15.29
N GLY A 544 0.93 26.38 15.63
CA GLY A 544 1.51 26.84 16.89
C GLY A 544 1.46 25.81 18.03
N ASN A 545 0.82 24.65 17.83
CA ASN A 545 0.94 23.50 18.73
C ASN A 545 1.81 22.41 18.08
N LEU A 546 1.47 22.05 16.85
CA LEU A 546 2.18 21.06 16.02
C LEU A 546 2.94 21.79 14.92
N GLY A 547 4.14 22.26 15.26
CA GLY A 547 4.94 23.14 14.41
C GLY A 547 4.58 24.63 14.57
N LYS A 548 5.51 25.49 14.18
CA LYS A 548 5.38 26.95 14.24
C LYS A 548 4.39 27.44 13.16
N ALA A 549 3.47 28.32 13.56
CA ALA A 549 2.65 29.06 12.60
C ALA A 549 3.44 30.23 11.99
N PRO A 550 3.36 30.45 10.66
CA PRO A 550 4.07 31.54 10.01
C PRO A 550 3.51 32.89 10.47
N LEU A 551 4.39 33.89 10.64
CA LEU A 551 4.02 35.20 11.16
C LEU A 551 3.17 35.97 10.14
N ALA A 552 2.02 36.49 10.57
CA ALA A 552 1.19 37.34 9.72
C ALA A 552 1.98 38.51 9.12
N GLY A 553 1.83 38.72 7.81
CA GLY A 553 2.54 39.76 7.05
C GLY A 553 3.97 39.40 6.60
N SER A 554 4.51 38.24 7.00
CA SER A 554 5.82 37.77 6.50
C SER A 554 5.79 37.46 5.01
N THR A 555 6.94 37.67 4.37
CA THR A 555 7.18 37.29 2.97
C THR A 555 7.90 35.96 2.91
N MET A 556 7.49 35.09 1.99
CA MET A 556 8.09 33.77 1.78
C MET A 556 8.85 33.73 0.46
N LYS A 557 10.00 33.06 0.44
CA LYS A 557 10.76 32.72 -0.75
C LYS A 557 10.95 31.21 -0.80
N ALA A 558 10.62 30.59 -1.92
CA ALA A 558 10.81 29.16 -2.15
C ALA A 558 11.83 28.94 -3.26
N SER A 559 12.80 28.05 -3.04
CA SER A 559 13.72 27.57 -4.07
C SER A 559 13.55 26.06 -4.18
N TYR A 560 13.14 25.57 -5.35
CA TYR A 560 12.81 24.16 -5.55
C TYR A 560 13.19 23.65 -6.92
N ARG A 561 13.17 22.34 -7.08
CA ARG A 561 13.38 21.69 -8.37
C ARG A 561 12.06 21.24 -8.98
N SER A 562 11.93 21.45 -10.30
CA SER A 562 10.81 20.96 -11.09
C SER A 562 11.27 19.86 -12.05
N GLY A 563 10.62 18.70 -12.03
CA GLY A 563 10.94 17.54 -12.84
C GLY A 563 10.99 16.29 -11.98
N ASN A 564 9.96 15.45 -12.10
CA ASN A 564 9.81 14.24 -11.31
C ASN A 564 9.28 13.08 -12.17
N GLY A 565 9.38 11.86 -11.63
CA GLY A 565 8.78 10.66 -12.17
C GLY A 565 9.43 10.11 -13.44
N THR A 566 8.65 9.32 -14.19
CA THR A 566 9.12 8.56 -15.36
C THR A 566 9.60 9.44 -16.51
N ALA A 567 9.20 10.71 -16.51
CA ALA A 567 9.65 11.71 -17.48
C ALA A 567 11.18 11.93 -17.49
N GLY A 568 11.87 11.55 -16.41
CA GLY A 568 13.33 11.59 -16.32
C GLY A 568 14.04 10.35 -16.87
N ASN A 569 13.34 9.26 -17.20
CA ASN A 569 13.94 8.02 -17.70
C ASN A 569 14.29 8.15 -19.20
N VAL A 570 15.31 8.96 -19.48
CA VAL A 570 15.79 9.22 -20.84
C VAL A 570 16.71 8.10 -21.33
N GLY A 571 16.70 7.85 -22.64
CA GLY A 571 17.55 6.85 -23.26
C GLY A 571 19.05 7.19 -23.17
N ARG A 572 19.88 6.24 -23.58
CA ARG A 572 21.34 6.42 -23.70
C ARG A 572 21.65 7.55 -24.68
N GLU A 573 22.72 8.28 -24.41
CA GLU A 573 23.23 9.36 -25.26
C GLU A 573 22.20 10.48 -25.55
N ALA A 574 21.18 10.62 -24.70
CA ALA A 574 20.15 11.65 -24.81
C ALA A 574 20.62 13.01 -24.27
N ILE A 575 21.49 13.03 -23.26
CA ILE A 575 22.10 14.24 -22.70
C ILE A 575 23.24 14.66 -23.62
N ALA A 576 23.27 15.94 -24.01
CA ALA A 576 24.26 16.43 -24.97
C ALA A 576 24.87 17.79 -24.60
N TYR A 577 24.26 18.52 -23.67
CA TYR A 577 24.65 19.91 -23.39
C TYR A 577 24.82 20.16 -21.89
N LEU A 578 25.77 21.02 -21.57
CA LEU A 578 25.99 21.65 -20.28
C LEU A 578 25.68 23.14 -20.40
N ILE A 579 24.73 23.64 -19.63
CA ILE A 579 24.33 25.04 -19.63
C ILE A 579 24.75 25.68 -18.30
N THR A 580 25.38 26.85 -18.37
CA THR A 580 25.81 27.60 -17.18
C THR A 580 25.24 29.01 -17.17
N HIS A 581 24.87 29.47 -15.97
CA HIS A 581 24.43 30.85 -15.71
C HIS A 581 25.60 31.81 -15.47
N ASP A 582 26.73 31.31 -14.98
CA ASP A 582 27.90 32.14 -14.69
C ASP A 582 28.77 32.29 -15.94
N SER A 583 28.94 33.53 -16.40
CA SER A 583 29.76 33.90 -17.54
C SER A 583 31.25 33.57 -17.34
N ASN A 584 31.78 33.69 -16.13
CA ASN A 584 33.18 33.34 -15.85
C ASN A 584 33.37 31.83 -15.95
N TYR A 585 32.45 31.08 -15.35
CA TYR A 585 32.46 29.63 -15.40
C TYR A 585 32.25 29.09 -16.83
N TYR A 586 31.41 29.76 -17.62
CA TYR A 586 31.26 29.46 -19.05
C TYR A 586 32.59 29.57 -19.79
N VAL A 587 33.33 30.67 -19.61
CA VAL A 587 34.62 30.90 -20.27
C VAL A 587 35.66 29.86 -19.85
N GLU A 588 35.59 29.36 -18.61
CA GLU A 588 36.48 28.31 -18.14
C GLU A 588 36.20 26.95 -18.81
N LEU A 589 34.93 26.61 -19.05
CA LEU A 589 34.51 25.31 -19.58
C LEU A 589 34.47 25.25 -21.10
N VAL A 590 34.09 26.35 -21.74
CA VAL A 590 33.90 26.41 -23.20
C VAL A 590 35.23 26.17 -23.90
N GLY A 591 35.21 25.30 -24.91
CA GLY A 591 36.42 24.87 -25.60
C GLY A 591 37.29 23.89 -24.81
N LYS A 592 37.11 23.72 -23.48
CA LYS A 592 37.78 22.65 -22.73
C LYS A 592 37.01 21.34 -22.80
N ILE A 593 35.68 21.36 -22.74
CA ILE A 593 34.85 20.15 -22.85
C ILE A 593 34.59 19.85 -24.34
N ALA A 594 34.99 18.66 -24.78
CA ALA A 594 34.85 18.19 -26.15
C ALA A 594 33.52 17.47 -26.41
N LYS A 595 33.06 16.64 -25.47
CA LYS A 595 31.86 15.81 -25.61
C LYS A 595 31.18 15.62 -24.27
N ILE A 596 29.84 15.56 -24.28
CA ILE A 596 29.02 15.25 -23.10
C ILE A 596 27.97 14.24 -23.54
N TYR A 597 27.85 13.12 -22.82
CA TYR A 597 26.77 12.16 -23.04
C TYR A 597 26.53 11.28 -21.82
N ASN A 598 25.33 10.71 -21.73
CA ASN A 598 25.04 9.65 -20.76
C ASN A 598 25.30 8.27 -21.39
N PRO A 599 26.33 7.51 -20.95
CA PRO A 599 26.65 6.20 -21.53
C PRO A 599 25.53 5.16 -21.31
N LEU A 600 24.86 5.26 -20.17
CA LEU A 600 23.75 4.41 -19.73
C LEU A 600 22.44 5.21 -19.76
N ALA A 601 21.31 4.50 -19.83
CA ALA A 601 19.99 5.14 -19.73
C ALA A 601 19.81 5.72 -18.32
N ALA A 602 19.01 6.78 -18.21
CA ALA A 602 18.59 7.26 -16.90
C ALA A 602 17.56 6.30 -16.30
N GLU A 603 17.71 6.01 -15.01
CA GLU A 603 16.90 5.02 -14.29
C GLU A 603 16.41 5.60 -12.95
N GLY A 604 15.49 4.89 -12.30
CA GLY A 604 14.97 5.26 -10.98
C GLY A 604 13.84 6.29 -10.99
N GLY A 605 13.45 6.86 -12.13
CA GLY A 605 12.29 7.75 -12.21
C GLY A 605 10.97 6.98 -12.07
N ILE A 606 10.20 7.28 -11.01
CA ILE A 606 8.93 6.62 -10.68
C ILE A 606 7.87 7.68 -10.42
N ASP A 607 6.70 7.56 -11.07
CA ASP A 607 5.59 8.50 -10.88
C ASP A 607 4.96 8.38 -9.47
N PRO A 608 4.25 9.42 -9.00
CA PRO A 608 3.54 9.36 -7.72
C PRO A 608 2.58 8.17 -7.62
N GLU A 609 2.47 7.57 -6.43
CA GLU A 609 1.60 6.40 -6.21
C GLU A 609 0.15 6.72 -6.59
N PRO A 610 -0.52 5.95 -7.46
CA PRO A 610 -1.87 6.27 -7.87
C PRO A 610 -2.88 6.02 -6.73
N ILE A 611 -3.94 6.83 -6.70
CA ILE A 611 -5.01 6.78 -5.67
C ILE A 611 -5.59 5.36 -5.46
N PRO A 612 -5.92 4.58 -6.51
CA PRO A 612 -6.47 3.24 -6.33
C PRO A 612 -5.52 2.26 -5.63
N GLU A 613 -4.21 2.35 -5.91
CA GLU A 613 -3.21 1.50 -5.26
C GLU A 613 -3.07 1.87 -3.79
N ALA A 614 -2.99 3.16 -3.48
CA ALA A 614 -2.91 3.63 -2.10
C ALA A 614 -4.12 3.16 -1.25
N ARG A 615 -5.33 3.13 -1.82
CA ARG A 615 -6.53 2.61 -1.14
C ARG A 615 -6.45 1.12 -0.83
N LEU A 616 -5.72 0.35 -1.64
CA LEU A 616 -5.52 -1.09 -1.44
C LEU A 616 -4.36 -1.36 -0.49
N ASN A 617 -3.27 -0.62 -0.62
CA ASN A 617 -2.04 -0.80 0.12
C ASN A 617 -2.14 -0.31 1.57
N ALA A 618 -2.74 0.85 1.82
CA ALA A 618 -2.77 1.45 3.17
C ALA A 618 -3.44 0.55 4.23
N PRO A 619 -4.61 -0.09 3.98
CA PRO A 619 -5.19 -1.03 4.94
C PRO A 619 -4.37 -2.31 5.14
N GLN A 620 -3.63 -2.74 4.13
CA GLN A 620 -2.75 -3.91 4.24
C GLN A 620 -1.50 -3.59 5.06
N ALA A 621 -0.90 -2.41 4.85
CA ALA A 621 0.24 -1.92 5.61
C ALA A 621 -0.08 -1.87 7.12
N PHE A 622 -1.27 -1.45 7.49
CA PHE A 622 -1.73 -1.45 8.90
C PHE A 622 -1.80 -2.85 9.52
N ARG A 623 -2.04 -3.91 8.73
CA ARG A 623 -2.03 -5.30 9.24
C ARG A 623 -0.62 -5.76 9.58
N ILE A 624 0.38 -5.23 8.89
CA ILE A 624 1.79 -5.50 9.16
C ILE A 624 2.23 -4.62 10.32
N ARG A 625 2.19 -5.18 11.53
CA ARG A 625 2.59 -4.44 12.73
C ARG A 625 4.05 -4.02 12.63
N GLN A 626 4.29 -2.77 13.02
CA GLN A 626 5.62 -2.15 13.17
C GLN A 626 6.10 -2.20 14.64
N ASN A 627 5.38 -2.91 15.51
CA ASN A 627 5.73 -3.08 16.91
C ASN A 627 5.74 -4.57 17.28
N CYS A 628 6.75 -5.00 18.01
CA CYS A 628 6.89 -6.34 18.56
C CYS A 628 6.42 -6.36 20.02
N VAL A 629 5.36 -7.12 20.31
CA VAL A 629 4.83 -7.28 21.67
C VAL A 629 5.03 -8.70 22.17
N THR A 630 4.68 -9.67 21.33
CA THR A 630 4.74 -11.10 21.63
C THR A 630 5.99 -11.74 21.02
N GLU A 631 6.41 -12.90 21.53
CA GLU A 631 7.53 -13.68 20.96
C GLU A 631 7.37 -13.93 19.46
N ALA A 632 6.14 -14.24 19.01
CA ALA A 632 5.83 -14.44 17.61
C ALA A 632 6.07 -13.18 16.75
N ASP A 633 5.79 -11.98 17.28
CA ASP A 633 6.05 -10.73 16.54
C ASP A 633 7.56 -10.52 16.33
N TYR A 634 8.38 -10.81 17.35
CA TYR A 634 9.84 -10.73 17.24
C TYR A 634 10.38 -11.73 16.20
N VAL A 635 9.82 -12.95 16.18
CA VAL A 635 10.16 -13.96 15.17
C VAL A 635 9.79 -13.48 13.77
N GLU A 636 8.57 -12.96 13.58
CA GLU A 636 8.11 -12.48 12.29
C GLU A 636 8.97 -11.32 11.77
N VAL A 637 9.28 -10.34 12.62
CA VAL A 637 10.14 -9.21 12.24
C VAL A 637 11.55 -9.67 11.89
N MET A 638 12.18 -10.54 12.69
CA MET A 638 13.51 -11.05 12.36
C MET A 638 13.55 -11.82 11.04
N GLN A 639 12.51 -12.60 10.73
CA GLN A 639 12.41 -13.34 9.46
C GLN A 639 12.17 -12.44 8.23
N ARG A 640 11.85 -11.15 8.41
CA ARG A 640 11.82 -10.18 7.31
C ARG A 640 13.23 -9.74 6.87
N HIS A 641 14.25 -9.99 7.68
CA HIS A 641 15.63 -9.66 7.34
C HIS A 641 16.16 -10.59 6.23
N PRO A 642 16.79 -10.07 5.15
CA PRO A 642 17.11 -10.84 3.96
C PRO A 642 18.09 -12.00 4.20
N GLU A 643 18.96 -11.87 5.22
CA GLU A 643 19.94 -12.91 5.56
C GLU A 643 19.42 -13.96 6.55
N VAL A 644 18.21 -13.78 7.08
CA VAL A 644 17.63 -14.66 8.09
C VAL A 644 16.72 -15.67 7.42
N GLN A 645 16.99 -16.95 7.64
CA GLN A 645 16.14 -18.05 7.17
C GLN A 645 15.04 -18.34 8.19
N LYS A 646 15.42 -18.48 9.46
CA LYS A 646 14.52 -18.75 10.58
C LYS A 646 14.98 -17.99 11.82
N ALA A 647 14.04 -17.76 12.72
CA ALA A 647 14.29 -17.11 14.00
C ALA A 647 13.40 -17.74 15.06
N ALA A 648 13.86 -17.68 16.31
CA ALA A 648 13.10 -18.01 17.50
C ALA A 648 13.30 -16.92 18.55
N ALA A 649 12.25 -16.63 19.30
CA ALA A 649 12.29 -15.65 20.36
C ALA A 649 11.66 -16.24 21.63
N GLN A 650 12.20 -15.88 22.78
CA GLN A 650 11.71 -16.31 24.08
C GLN A 650 11.84 -15.18 25.10
N LEU A 651 10.74 -14.82 25.74
CA LEU A 651 10.71 -13.83 26.81
C LEU A 651 11.06 -14.52 28.13
N SER A 652 12.13 -14.07 28.79
CA SER A 652 12.56 -14.64 30.07
C SER A 652 12.77 -13.55 31.12
N TRP A 653 12.37 -13.82 32.36
CA TRP A 653 12.65 -12.97 33.51
C TRP A 653 14.08 -13.20 33.99
N THR A 654 14.94 -12.18 33.93
CA THR A 654 16.36 -12.28 34.31
C THR A 654 16.62 -11.97 35.79
N GLY A 655 15.56 -11.71 36.56
CA GLY A 655 15.64 -11.33 37.97
C GLY A 655 15.26 -9.86 38.22
N SER A 656 15.68 -8.96 37.33
CA SER A 656 15.46 -7.51 37.46
C SER A 656 14.48 -6.94 36.43
N TRP A 657 14.38 -7.55 35.25
CA TRP A 657 13.45 -7.18 34.19
C TRP A 657 13.21 -8.35 33.23
N TYR A 658 12.29 -8.17 32.29
CA TYR A 658 12.08 -9.11 31.20
C TYR A 658 13.06 -8.82 30.06
N THR A 659 13.71 -9.88 29.57
CA THR A 659 14.61 -9.83 28.42
C THR A 659 14.09 -10.76 27.33
N MET A 660 13.99 -10.24 26.11
CA MET A 660 13.67 -11.02 24.93
C MET A 660 14.96 -11.62 24.36
N PHE A 661 15.09 -12.95 24.46
CA PHE A 661 16.19 -13.69 23.86
C PHE A 661 15.80 -14.09 22.45
N ILE A 662 16.64 -13.74 21.48
CA ILE A 662 16.38 -14.00 20.06
C ILE A 662 17.52 -14.80 19.48
N ALA A 663 17.21 -15.99 18.95
CA ALA A 663 18.14 -16.81 18.19
C ALA A 663 17.76 -16.77 16.71
N VAL A 664 18.77 -16.70 15.85
CA VAL A 664 18.59 -16.54 14.40
C VAL A 664 19.37 -17.64 13.68
N ASP A 665 18.80 -18.17 12.61
CA ASP A 665 19.44 -19.10 11.71
C ASP A 665 19.61 -18.41 10.34
N ARG A 666 20.85 -18.32 9.89
CA ARG A 666 21.21 -17.66 8.62
C ARG A 666 21.21 -18.69 7.50
N TYR A 667 20.84 -18.25 6.30
CA TYR A 667 20.99 -19.08 5.10
C TYR A 667 22.42 -19.64 4.99
N GLU A 668 22.52 -20.91 4.57
CA GLU A 668 23.77 -21.66 4.42
C GLU A 668 24.53 -21.93 5.74
N GLY A 669 23.90 -21.71 6.90
CA GLY A 669 24.50 -21.98 8.21
C GLY A 669 25.66 -21.03 8.56
N LYS A 670 25.64 -19.80 8.04
CA LYS A 670 26.66 -18.79 8.36
C LYS A 670 26.68 -18.49 9.87
N PRO A 671 27.85 -18.25 10.47
CA PRO A 671 27.94 -17.90 11.89
C PRO A 671 27.29 -16.55 12.17
N ILE A 672 26.84 -16.34 13.40
CA ILE A 672 26.35 -15.04 13.88
C ILE A 672 27.53 -14.33 14.55
N ASP A 673 28.35 -13.64 13.77
CA ASP A 673 29.45 -12.84 14.27
C ASP A 673 28.96 -11.55 14.96
N ASP A 674 29.84 -10.88 15.69
CA ASP A 674 29.47 -9.68 16.46
C ASP A 674 28.98 -8.53 15.57
N ALA A 675 29.50 -8.45 14.34
CA ALA A 675 29.04 -7.48 13.34
C ALA A 675 27.58 -7.73 12.96
N PHE A 676 27.22 -8.97 12.65
CA PHE A 676 25.84 -9.33 12.32
C PHE A 676 24.90 -9.26 13.52
N LYS A 677 25.38 -9.57 14.74
CA LYS A 677 24.59 -9.34 15.98
C LYS A 677 24.24 -7.86 16.14
N GLN A 678 25.19 -6.96 15.90
CA GLN A 678 24.94 -5.53 15.98
C GLN A 678 23.96 -5.06 14.89
N GLU A 679 24.14 -5.53 13.66
CA GLU A 679 23.22 -5.27 12.55
C GLU A 679 21.78 -5.68 12.88
N LEU A 680 21.58 -6.92 13.35
CA LEU A 680 20.26 -7.40 13.76
C LEU A 680 19.68 -6.63 14.95
N ARG A 681 20.53 -6.20 15.90
CA ARG A 681 20.10 -5.38 17.04
C ARG A 681 19.58 -4.03 16.55
N ASP A 682 20.33 -3.37 15.68
CA ASP A 682 19.95 -2.09 15.09
C ASP A 682 18.70 -2.22 14.21
N TYR A 683 18.55 -3.36 13.51
CA TYR A 683 17.37 -3.67 12.72
C TYR A 683 16.09 -3.79 13.55
N ILE A 684 16.13 -4.47 14.70
CA ILE A 684 14.93 -4.69 15.53
C ILE A 684 14.64 -3.58 16.54
N MET A 685 15.63 -2.73 16.84
CA MET A 685 15.50 -1.62 17.79
C MET A 685 14.26 -0.73 17.56
N PRO A 686 13.89 -0.35 16.32
CA PRO A 686 12.70 0.46 16.06
C PRO A 686 11.37 -0.22 16.41
N PHE A 687 11.34 -1.56 16.42
CA PHE A 687 10.11 -2.34 16.60
C PHE A 687 9.85 -2.72 18.06
N ARG A 688 10.83 -2.63 18.95
CA ARG A 688 10.69 -3.14 20.32
C ARG A 688 9.77 -2.27 21.18
N LEU A 689 9.11 -2.89 22.15
CA LEU A 689 8.49 -2.16 23.27
C LEU A 689 9.54 -1.45 24.13
N MET A 690 9.23 -0.21 24.52
CA MET A 690 10.03 0.52 25.49
C MET A 690 10.00 -0.22 26.84
N GLY A 691 11.17 -0.55 27.38
CA GLY A 691 11.31 -1.28 28.65
C GLY A 691 11.57 -2.79 28.52
N HIS A 692 11.50 -3.37 27.31
CA HIS A 692 12.02 -4.72 27.06
C HIS A 692 13.50 -4.63 26.68
N ASP A 693 14.35 -5.35 27.40
CA ASP A 693 15.72 -5.58 26.96
C ASP A 693 15.74 -6.69 25.91
N LEU A 694 16.68 -6.58 24.98
CA LEU A 694 16.80 -7.50 23.86
C LEU A 694 18.20 -8.04 23.82
N GLU A 695 18.32 -9.36 23.70
CA GLU A 695 19.60 -10.05 23.59
C GLU A 695 19.57 -11.05 22.43
N ILE A 696 20.52 -10.91 21.52
CA ILE A 696 20.67 -11.79 20.36
C ILE A 696 21.70 -12.86 20.70
N VAL A 697 21.24 -14.11 20.72
CA VAL A 697 22.04 -15.26 21.12
C VAL A 697 22.29 -16.17 19.93
N GLU A 698 23.38 -16.93 20.01
CA GLU A 698 23.63 -17.98 19.03
C GLU A 698 22.65 -19.15 19.22
N PRO A 699 22.23 -19.81 18.11
CA PRO A 699 21.43 -21.01 18.19
C PRO A 699 22.17 -22.07 19.00
N THR A 700 21.49 -22.66 19.97
CA THR A 700 22.07 -23.78 20.72
C THR A 700 21.96 -25.04 19.86
N PHE A 701 23.08 -25.53 19.35
CA PHE A 701 23.06 -26.75 18.57
C PHE A 701 22.97 -27.99 19.47
N VAL A 702 22.02 -28.87 19.17
CA VAL A 702 21.78 -30.13 19.87
C VAL A 702 22.36 -31.26 19.01
N PRO A 703 23.60 -31.71 19.30
CA PRO A 703 24.23 -32.80 18.56
C PRO A 703 23.53 -34.12 18.86
N LEU A 704 23.22 -34.92 17.84
CA LEU A 704 22.62 -36.25 18.03
C LEU A 704 23.66 -37.37 17.97
N ASP A 705 23.45 -38.39 18.79
CA ASP A 705 24.20 -39.66 18.78
C ASP A 705 23.24 -40.77 18.33
N ILE A 706 23.40 -41.22 17.08
CA ILE A 706 22.49 -42.16 16.44
C ILE A 706 23.28 -43.38 15.95
N VAL A 707 22.86 -44.58 16.34
CA VAL A 707 23.40 -45.83 15.80
C VAL A 707 22.25 -46.62 15.17
N LEU A 708 22.39 -46.88 13.87
CA LEU A 708 21.39 -47.51 13.03
C LEU A 708 21.91 -48.87 12.54
N GLN A 709 21.19 -49.93 12.92
CA GLN A 709 21.37 -51.29 12.45
C GLN A 709 20.51 -51.53 11.21
N VAL A 710 21.14 -51.89 10.10
CA VAL A 710 20.47 -52.05 8.80
C VAL A 710 20.77 -53.43 8.23
N THR A 711 19.71 -54.22 8.04
CA THR A 711 19.80 -55.53 7.38
C THR A 711 19.50 -55.37 5.89
N LEU A 712 20.38 -55.90 5.04
CA LEU A 712 20.30 -55.80 3.58
C LEU A 712 19.65 -57.02 2.94
N LYS A 713 19.02 -56.82 1.77
CA LYS A 713 18.53 -57.89 0.88
C LYS A 713 19.70 -58.59 0.17
N ASP A 714 19.53 -59.87 -0.13
CA ASP A 714 20.52 -60.64 -0.91
C ASP A 714 20.74 -60.02 -2.30
N GLY A 715 22.00 -59.98 -2.76
CA GLY A 715 22.39 -59.44 -4.06
C GLY A 715 22.79 -57.96 -4.08
N TYR A 716 22.72 -57.25 -2.95
CA TYR A 716 23.18 -55.86 -2.81
C TYR A 716 24.54 -55.78 -2.12
N PHE A 717 25.46 -54.99 -2.67
CA PHE A 717 26.78 -54.76 -2.09
C PHE A 717 26.72 -53.81 -0.90
N GLN A 718 27.33 -54.19 0.22
CA GLN A 718 27.35 -53.37 1.44
C GLN A 718 27.90 -51.96 1.20
N ASN A 719 28.97 -51.82 0.41
CA ASN A 719 29.58 -50.53 0.12
C ASN A 719 28.66 -49.58 -0.65
N SER A 720 27.82 -50.12 -1.56
CA SER A 720 26.89 -49.31 -2.33
C SER A 720 25.78 -48.75 -1.44
N ILE A 721 25.25 -49.57 -0.53
CA ILE A 721 24.20 -49.15 0.40
C ILE A 721 24.76 -48.21 1.48
N ARG A 722 25.97 -48.47 2.00
CA ARG A 722 26.67 -47.57 2.91
C ARG A 722 26.76 -46.15 2.33
N ARG A 723 27.22 -46.04 1.08
CA ARG A 723 27.30 -44.75 0.38
C ARG A 723 25.92 -44.10 0.21
N ALA A 724 24.89 -44.89 -0.11
CA ALA A 724 23.53 -44.36 -0.24
C ALA A 724 22.98 -43.85 1.10
N LEU A 725 23.28 -44.52 2.21
CA LEU A 725 22.93 -44.08 3.57
C LEU A 725 23.67 -42.80 3.95
N GLU A 726 24.98 -42.72 3.69
CA GLU A 726 25.79 -41.53 3.92
C GLU A 726 25.31 -40.33 3.08
N GLU A 727 24.93 -40.54 1.82
CA GLU A 727 24.35 -39.50 0.98
C GLU A 727 22.94 -39.09 1.47
N THR A 728 22.12 -40.04 1.92
CA THR A 728 20.75 -39.77 2.39
C THR A 728 20.74 -39.03 3.73
N PHE A 729 21.61 -39.40 4.66
CA PHE A 729 21.74 -38.77 5.98
C PHE A 729 22.88 -37.75 6.06
N GLY A 730 23.35 -37.24 4.92
CA GLY A 730 24.35 -36.19 4.87
C GLY A 730 23.82 -34.81 5.29
N ASN A 731 24.75 -33.86 5.43
CA ASN A 731 24.49 -32.47 5.78
C ASN A 731 24.70 -31.47 4.60
N LYS A 732 24.82 -31.97 3.36
CA LYS A 732 25.10 -31.15 2.16
C LYS A 732 24.13 -31.45 1.02
N ASP A 733 24.09 -30.53 0.05
CA ASP A 733 23.47 -30.76 -1.25
C ASP A 733 24.43 -31.56 -2.16
N TYR A 734 23.96 -32.70 -2.67
CA TYR A 734 24.78 -33.59 -3.51
C TYR A 734 24.60 -33.29 -5.00
N LYS A 735 25.61 -33.64 -5.82
CA LYS A 735 25.57 -33.47 -7.29
C LYS A 735 24.41 -34.20 -7.98
N SER A 736 23.80 -35.17 -7.31
CA SER A 736 22.59 -35.87 -7.77
C SER A 736 21.31 -35.03 -7.68
N GLY A 737 21.38 -33.81 -7.15
CA GLY A 737 20.22 -32.93 -6.92
C GLY A 737 19.41 -33.29 -5.68
N ARG A 738 19.85 -34.28 -4.88
CA ARG A 738 19.25 -34.64 -3.61
C ARG A 738 19.91 -33.88 -2.45
N ARG A 739 19.08 -33.31 -1.57
CA ARG A 739 19.48 -32.71 -0.30
C ARG A 739 19.51 -33.76 0.79
N GLY A 740 20.61 -33.83 1.56
CA GLY A 740 20.73 -34.76 2.70
C GLY A 740 19.70 -34.48 3.80
N PHE A 741 19.35 -35.50 4.58
CA PHE A 741 18.33 -35.41 5.63
C PHE A 741 18.75 -34.44 6.75
N PHE A 742 20.01 -34.47 7.18
CA PHE A 742 20.59 -33.58 8.20
C PHE A 742 21.19 -32.30 7.61
N HIS A 743 20.76 -31.89 6.43
CA HIS A 743 21.08 -30.57 5.91
C HIS A 743 20.59 -29.47 6.89
N PRO A 744 21.38 -28.41 7.17
CA PRO A 744 21.00 -27.34 8.09
C PRO A 744 19.59 -26.79 7.83
N ASP A 745 19.26 -26.47 6.57
CA ASP A 745 17.94 -25.98 6.16
C ASP A 745 16.72 -26.89 6.45
N ASN A 746 16.91 -28.18 6.77
CA ASN A 746 15.80 -29.11 7.02
C ASN A 746 15.31 -29.09 8.48
N PHE A 747 16.11 -28.54 9.40
CA PHE A 747 15.80 -28.48 10.83
C PHE A 747 15.73 -27.03 11.27
N THR A 748 14.70 -26.69 12.03
CA THR A 748 14.53 -25.34 12.58
C THR A 748 14.44 -25.37 14.12
N PHE A 749 14.38 -24.19 14.70
CA PHE A 749 14.27 -23.96 16.13
C PHE A 749 13.12 -24.74 16.78
N GLY A 750 13.41 -25.42 17.89
CA GLY A 750 12.42 -26.17 18.67
C GLY A 750 11.78 -27.36 17.92
N GLN A 751 12.31 -27.73 16.76
CA GLN A 751 11.76 -28.82 15.95
C GLN A 751 12.15 -30.18 16.55
N PRO A 752 11.17 -31.04 16.91
CA PRO A 752 11.47 -32.37 17.39
C PRO A 752 11.94 -33.31 16.27
N VAL A 753 12.82 -34.23 16.62
CA VAL A 753 13.31 -35.29 15.72
C VAL A 753 12.59 -36.59 16.05
N PHE A 754 11.86 -37.11 15.08
CA PHE A 754 11.14 -38.36 15.23
C PHE A 754 11.96 -39.53 14.69
N LEU A 755 12.12 -40.55 15.52
CA LEU A 755 12.77 -41.81 15.17
C LEU A 755 12.11 -42.49 13.96
N SER A 756 10.79 -42.39 13.85
CA SER A 756 10.02 -42.94 12.72
C SER A 756 10.42 -42.37 11.36
N ARG A 757 10.79 -41.08 11.29
CA ARG A 757 11.25 -40.46 10.03
C ARG A 757 12.60 -40.98 9.59
N ILE A 758 13.50 -41.27 10.53
CA ILE A 758 14.82 -41.85 10.25
C ILE A 758 14.63 -43.26 9.70
N ILE A 759 13.85 -44.10 10.40
CA ILE A 759 13.54 -45.47 9.94
C ILE A 759 12.90 -45.45 8.55
N GLN A 760 11.92 -44.57 8.31
CA GLN A 760 11.27 -44.44 7.01
C GLN A 760 12.30 -44.12 5.91
N LYS A 761 13.17 -43.13 6.13
CA LYS A 761 14.19 -42.74 5.13
C LYS A 761 15.21 -43.83 4.87
N THR A 762 15.53 -44.64 5.87
CA THR A 762 16.38 -45.82 5.68
C THR A 762 15.67 -46.88 4.83
N MET A 763 14.40 -47.16 5.13
CA MET A 763 13.61 -48.17 4.41
C MET A 763 13.29 -47.78 2.96
N ASP A 764 13.29 -46.49 2.64
CA ASP A 764 13.13 -45.96 1.27
C ASP A 764 14.34 -46.28 0.36
N ILE A 765 15.48 -46.73 0.91
CA ILE A 765 16.67 -47.09 0.13
C ILE A 765 16.52 -48.50 -0.44
N ASP A 766 16.57 -48.60 -1.77
CA ASP A 766 16.54 -49.88 -2.48
C ASP A 766 17.68 -50.80 -2.01
N GLY A 767 17.31 -51.96 -1.49
CA GLY A 767 18.23 -52.96 -0.94
C GLY A 767 18.18 -53.11 0.58
N VAL A 768 17.48 -52.21 1.30
CA VAL A 768 17.22 -52.38 2.74
C VAL A 768 16.06 -53.34 2.96
N TYR A 769 16.24 -54.33 3.84
CA TYR A 769 15.20 -55.28 4.27
C TYR A 769 14.60 -54.88 5.63
N ARG A 770 15.45 -54.47 6.58
CA ARG A 770 15.06 -54.08 7.95
C ARG A 770 15.98 -52.96 8.44
N ALA A 771 15.43 -52.05 9.22
CA ALA A 771 16.17 -50.98 9.89
C ALA A 771 15.73 -50.88 11.36
N GLU A 772 16.70 -50.95 12.27
CA GLU A 772 16.51 -50.83 13.72
C GLU A 772 17.50 -49.81 14.28
N ILE A 773 17.09 -49.09 15.32
CA ILE A 773 17.94 -48.08 15.95
C ILE A 773 18.36 -48.62 17.30
N SER A 774 19.67 -48.77 17.49
CA SER A 774 20.26 -49.23 18.75
C SER A 774 20.56 -48.06 19.69
N ARG A 775 20.79 -46.85 19.15
CA ARG A 775 21.01 -45.63 19.93
C ARG A 775 20.32 -44.43 19.31
N PHE A 776 19.59 -43.67 20.13
CA PHE A 776 18.92 -42.45 19.73
C PHE A 776 18.88 -41.50 20.92
N GLN A 777 19.86 -40.61 21.01
CA GLN A 777 20.03 -39.71 22.16
C GLN A 777 20.76 -38.43 21.75
N VAL A 778 20.83 -37.47 22.67
CA VAL A 778 21.67 -36.27 22.52
C VAL A 778 23.10 -36.59 22.94
N TRP A 779 24.08 -36.21 22.11
CA TRP A 779 25.50 -36.44 22.38
C TRP A 779 25.96 -35.72 23.65
N GLY A 780 26.77 -36.38 24.48
CA GLY A 780 27.34 -35.80 25.70
C GLY A 780 26.38 -35.65 26.89
N ARG A 781 25.14 -36.14 26.77
CA ARG A 781 24.12 -36.14 27.83
C ARG A 781 23.79 -37.56 28.29
N THR A 782 23.34 -37.71 29.54
CA THR A 782 22.72 -38.97 29.97
C THR A 782 21.39 -39.20 29.23
N PRO A 783 21.11 -40.44 28.78
CA PRO A 783 19.89 -40.74 28.02
C PRO A 783 18.64 -40.51 28.88
N GLN A 784 17.62 -39.87 28.31
CA GLN A 784 16.32 -39.57 28.93
C GLN A 784 15.16 -40.32 28.25
N ASP A 785 15.35 -41.62 28.03
CA ASP A 785 14.33 -42.52 27.47
C ASP A 785 13.85 -42.14 26.04
N GLU A 786 14.68 -41.41 25.28
CA GLU A 786 14.31 -40.90 23.96
C GLU A 786 14.07 -42.02 22.95
N LEU A 787 14.79 -43.13 23.09
CA LEU A 787 14.64 -44.33 22.25
C LEU A 787 13.26 -44.97 22.38
N ASN A 788 12.75 -45.12 23.62
CA ASN A 788 11.43 -45.71 23.87
C ASN A 788 10.29 -44.73 23.50
N ARG A 789 10.50 -43.43 23.71
CA ARG A 789 9.55 -42.38 23.31
C ARG A 789 9.51 -42.16 21.80
N GLY A 790 10.57 -42.52 21.09
CA GLY A 790 10.71 -42.33 19.64
C GLY A 790 10.82 -40.87 19.19
N VAL A 791 11.14 -39.95 20.11
CA VAL A 791 11.24 -38.52 19.82
C VAL A 791 12.29 -37.83 20.69
N ILE A 792 13.11 -36.98 20.08
CA ILE A 792 13.99 -36.03 20.76
C ILE A 792 13.36 -34.65 20.62
N THR A 793 12.95 -34.05 21.74
CA THR A 793 12.42 -32.68 21.80
C THR A 793 13.55 -31.69 22.07
N THR A 794 13.53 -30.55 21.39
CA THR A 794 14.50 -29.46 21.53
C THR A 794 13.86 -28.23 22.18
N ASP A 795 14.66 -27.42 22.84
CA ASP A 795 14.21 -26.14 23.41
C ASP A 795 13.93 -25.10 22.30
N THR A 796 13.17 -24.05 22.62
CA THR A 796 12.72 -23.03 21.66
C THR A 796 13.86 -22.36 20.90
N LEU A 797 15.03 -22.18 21.51
CA LEU A 797 16.21 -21.54 20.89
C LEU A 797 17.24 -22.57 20.37
N SER A 798 16.88 -23.86 20.32
CA SER A 798 17.78 -24.94 19.95
C SER A 798 17.51 -25.52 18.56
N ILE A 799 18.58 -25.87 17.83
CA ILE A 799 18.53 -26.49 16.51
C ILE A 799 19.28 -27.83 16.55
N VAL A 800 18.74 -28.86 15.93
CA VAL A 800 19.41 -30.16 15.83
C VAL A 800 20.58 -30.12 14.84
N ARG A 801 21.70 -30.75 15.18
CA ARG A 801 22.88 -30.84 14.31
C ARG A 801 23.45 -32.26 14.24
N VAL A 802 23.79 -32.71 13.03
CA VAL A 802 24.50 -33.96 12.75
C VAL A 802 25.43 -33.74 11.57
N ASP A 803 26.72 -33.54 11.84
CA ASP A 803 27.72 -33.28 10.79
C ASP A 803 28.28 -34.55 10.15
N ASN A 804 28.12 -35.69 10.83
CA ASN A 804 28.61 -37.01 10.40
C ASN A 804 30.12 -37.02 10.09
N ASN A 805 30.91 -36.36 10.94
CA ASN A 805 32.37 -36.34 10.86
C ASN A 805 32.99 -37.12 12.04
N PRO A 806 33.66 -38.26 11.80
CA PRO A 806 34.27 -39.07 12.87
C PRO A 806 35.32 -38.34 13.70
N TYR A 807 35.94 -37.28 13.17
CA TYR A 807 36.95 -36.49 13.87
C TYR A 807 36.35 -35.42 14.80
N THR A 808 35.07 -35.13 14.67
CA THR A 808 34.34 -34.14 15.49
C THR A 808 32.96 -34.70 15.88
N PRO A 809 32.90 -35.82 16.62
CA PRO A 809 31.63 -36.45 16.99
C PRO A 809 30.74 -35.56 17.88
N GLU A 810 31.33 -34.56 18.54
CA GLU A 810 30.62 -33.53 19.31
C GLU A 810 29.66 -32.66 18.48
N TYR A 811 29.75 -32.66 17.15
CA TYR A 811 28.79 -32.02 16.25
C TYR A 811 27.71 -32.98 15.71
N GLY A 812 27.55 -34.13 16.37
CA GLY A 812 26.57 -35.15 16.06
C GLY A 812 27.07 -36.16 15.04
N LEU A 813 26.79 -37.42 15.32
CA LEU A 813 27.29 -38.58 14.58
C LEU A 813 26.16 -39.57 14.34
N ILE A 814 26.12 -40.11 13.13
CA ILE A 814 25.26 -41.23 12.77
C ILE A 814 26.12 -42.41 12.28
N GLU A 815 26.06 -43.52 12.99
CA GLU A 815 26.79 -44.74 12.65
C GLU A 815 25.87 -45.78 12.02
N PHE A 816 26.38 -46.46 10.97
CA PHE A 816 25.66 -47.49 10.24
C PHE A 816 26.32 -48.87 10.43
N GLU A 817 25.61 -49.76 11.13
CA GLU A 817 25.95 -51.18 11.29
C GLU A 817 25.18 -51.98 10.24
N LEU A 818 25.90 -52.57 9.28
CA LEU A 818 25.30 -53.28 8.14
C LEU A 818 25.42 -54.79 8.33
N GLU A 819 24.30 -55.51 8.19
CA GLU A 819 24.23 -56.97 8.25
C GLU A 819 23.60 -57.54 6.97
N GLY A 820 24.09 -58.69 6.51
CA GLY A 820 23.66 -59.32 5.25
C GLY A 820 24.22 -58.64 3.99
N GLY A 821 23.64 -58.93 2.83
CA GLY A 821 24.16 -58.48 1.53
C GLY A 821 25.34 -59.33 1.02
N VAL A 822 25.99 -58.85 -0.05
CA VAL A 822 27.13 -59.49 -0.73
C VAL A 822 28.43 -58.74 -0.47
#